data_AF-A0A1X7S7I7-F1
#
_entry.id   AF-A0A1X7S7I7-F1
#
_cell.length_a   1.000
_cell.length_b   1.000
_cell.length_c   1.000
_cell.angle_alpha   90.00
_cell.angle_beta   90.00
_cell.angle_gamma   90.00
#
_symmetry.space_group_name_H-M   'P 1'
#
loop_
_entity.id
_entity.type
_entity.pdbx_description
1 polymer ?
#
loop_
_entity_poly.entity_id
_entity_poly.type
_entity_poly.pdbx_seq_one_letter_code
_entity_poly.pdbx_strand_id
1 'polypeptide(L)'
;MASLNKLKKALREQATQAAPASQRIPLSDSQYEDGFKTLIDGLGNCAYQDFIIPQLSQILAPLLDSGRTISVLEVGPGPESVLSHFPDLLRHKIKRYTAFEPNVLFAERLQQSLSLASDTTSPLPCLEGAPKIHHVAFALDTSAGVFEDGNEEKFDVVLFCHSMYGMKPKRSFIEKALSLLKEKPANGMAVVIHRESLDFGGLTTHCSTSGPTIIRVNDGDETLNRFAPFIAGYVMEQDDVKEAVQRRWRQVCRELAEREDIRERSLLFRSHDTITAFTSEDNAGSDPMTQLPLDRSSVVVKNREARIHRPAAVLKPRSIEEVQKCVHWALKYGKSLTVVGGGHSDHCLEPDVVGIDMSAFHLIDVADTEVNHTDPIVVVGAGCKSGDIIAETMAKGLTVVLGSRPSVGAGLWLQGGIGHLVRQYGLACDAIVGAVVVSVATGEVLCIGYVPDQHQPPNALRPKNEEDLLWGLRGAGTNFGIVISVTLKAHPAPQYSVQSWIKPMSSSDEARVMLRRIDEQVVKKLPRHQSADAYLFSEAGKLHLGVSLYESFISEPPSSNSLLETVLGPALGTQVVDCIGLFDTEMYMSGMHGGHAGGKTSSFKRCVFLKDIGAADIAEKLTAAIENRPPPAPRCYLHLLHGSGAVADVVPSETAFGCRDWEYACVVTAVWARDRDGTDSAQIATQWVYDVIADLLPLSSGVYGADLGPDPRDAALAVKAFGPNGRRLARLKERCDPHNVLAYTCPLPCLKKHQKLVVLVTGDSCAGKDFCAKVWASFVTTQNFNVHIASISDSTKRDYADSKGADLKRLLEAGEYKEDHRLELTAYYKAQVQQRPELPVEHFLDVVQQAGDVDVLFITGMRDEAPVASFAHLVSESQLIEVNVQACGESRRDRGGVVAGDDAIPEQGGKSKPTLIFSNEVAGHEAAVAFARDAVLPLLHEDLQRLAGLVRSVPDFPRPGINFRDIIGIFQRPGGLNLCAKLMRSHFAGDWTTVDAIVCCETGGFLFAPPLAALVNLPMAIMREAGKLPPPTVSVVKSASYISSSSSSGETSMQKTIEMGRDILAKGASVVVVDDVLATGETLCAVLELLKVAGVDAVDIAVIVVAEFPLHRGREFLRRRGFGGVKIQSVLVLDGK
;
A
#
# COMPACT_ATOMS: atom_id res chain seq x y z
N MET A 1 12.98 27.14 -4.40
CA MET A 1 11.74 27.36 -5.20
C MET A 1 10.60 27.92 -4.37
N ALA A 2 9.98 29.06 -4.72
CA ALA A 2 8.77 29.56 -4.05
C ALA A 2 7.47 28.88 -4.53
N SER A 3 6.39 28.93 -3.73
CA SER A 3 5.06 28.50 -4.17
C SER A 3 4.35 29.55 -5.01
N LEU A 4 3.40 29.14 -5.87
CA LEU A 4 2.53 30.04 -6.62
C LEU A 4 1.77 31.03 -5.73
N ASN A 5 1.37 30.59 -4.54
CA ASN A 5 0.66 31.45 -3.59
C ASN A 5 1.55 32.57 -3.04
N LYS A 6 2.81 32.22 -2.73
CA LYS A 6 3.82 33.20 -2.32
C LYS A 6 4.12 34.16 -3.47
N LEU A 7 4.23 33.64 -4.70
CA LEU A 7 4.38 34.46 -5.91
C LEU A 7 3.21 35.43 -6.07
N LYS A 8 1.97 34.94 -6.04
CA LYS A 8 0.75 35.74 -6.16
C LYS A 8 0.67 36.85 -5.13
N LYS A 9 0.99 36.56 -3.87
CA LYS A 9 1.04 37.54 -2.79
C LYS A 9 2.10 38.62 -3.07
N ALA A 10 3.32 38.22 -3.44
CA ALA A 10 4.40 39.15 -3.76
C ALA A 10 4.08 40.04 -4.97
N LEU A 11 3.52 39.48 -6.05
CA LEU A 11 3.09 40.23 -7.23
C LEU A 11 2.02 41.29 -6.85
N ARG A 12 1.03 40.91 -6.04
CA ARG A 12 -0.04 41.81 -5.59
C ARG A 12 0.46 42.89 -4.64
N GLU A 13 1.38 42.57 -3.73
CA GLU A 13 2.00 43.53 -2.83
C GLU A 13 2.80 44.59 -3.61
N GLN A 14 3.62 44.17 -4.57
CA GLN A 14 4.37 45.08 -5.43
C GLN A 14 3.46 46.00 -6.26
N ALA A 15 2.38 45.45 -6.85
CA ALA A 15 1.41 46.24 -7.59
C ALA A 15 0.66 47.24 -6.70
N THR A 16 0.43 46.91 -5.42
CA THR A 16 -0.21 47.83 -4.45
C THR A 16 0.70 48.97 -4.04
N GLN A 17 2.02 48.75 -4.02
CA GLN A 17 3.00 49.81 -3.78
C GLN A 17 3.14 50.77 -4.97
N ALA A 18 2.91 50.27 -6.19
CA ALA A 18 3.04 51.05 -7.42
C ALA A 18 1.78 51.85 -7.78
N ALA A 19 0.57 51.31 -7.52
CA ALA A 19 -0.67 51.95 -7.92
C ALA A 19 -1.90 51.55 -7.06
N PRO A 20 -2.90 52.44 -6.93
CA PRO A 20 -4.14 52.16 -6.21
C PRO A 20 -5.00 51.08 -6.90
N ALA A 21 -5.86 50.43 -6.12
CA ALA A 21 -6.71 49.35 -6.62
C ALA A 21 -7.70 49.77 -7.72
N SER A 22 -8.03 51.06 -7.82
CA SER A 22 -8.92 51.61 -8.84
C SER A 22 -8.38 51.52 -10.26
N GLN A 23 -7.07 51.30 -10.45
CA GLN A 23 -6.43 51.17 -11.77
C GLN A 23 -6.28 49.70 -12.21
N ARG A 24 -6.88 48.75 -11.48
CA ARG A 24 -6.78 47.31 -11.78
C ARG A 24 -8.00 46.86 -12.55
N ILE A 25 -7.78 46.31 -13.74
CA ILE A 25 -8.83 45.76 -14.60
C ILE A 25 -8.71 44.23 -14.60
N PRO A 26 -9.84 43.49 -14.56
CA PRO A 26 -9.85 42.06 -14.84
C PRO A 26 -9.15 41.72 -16.16
N LEU A 27 -8.62 40.50 -16.27
CA LEU A 27 -8.04 40.01 -17.52
C LEU A 27 -9.13 39.90 -18.59
N SER A 28 -8.81 40.25 -19.83
CA SER A 28 -9.66 39.87 -20.97
C SER A 28 -9.58 38.36 -21.24
N ASP A 29 -10.55 37.81 -21.97
CA ASP A 29 -10.58 36.37 -22.30
C ASP A 29 -9.29 35.89 -22.96
N SER A 30 -8.75 36.67 -23.91
CA SER A 30 -7.48 36.38 -24.58
C SER A 30 -6.27 36.47 -23.64
N GLN A 31 -6.23 37.43 -22.72
CA GLN A 31 -5.14 37.53 -21.74
C GLN A 31 -5.17 36.39 -20.73
N TYR A 32 -6.36 35.99 -20.29
CA TYR A 32 -6.53 34.85 -19.40
C TYR A 32 -6.07 33.57 -20.08
N GLU A 33 -6.46 33.37 -21.34
CA GLU A 33 -6.05 32.27 -22.17
C GLU A 33 -4.53 32.17 -22.34
N ASP A 34 -3.86 33.26 -22.71
CA ASP A 34 -2.41 33.29 -22.90
C ASP A 34 -1.66 32.92 -21.61
N GLY A 35 -2.14 33.43 -20.48
CA GLY A 35 -1.61 33.10 -19.15
C GLY A 35 -1.86 31.65 -18.75
N PHE A 36 -3.06 31.14 -19.00
CA PHE A 36 -3.44 29.76 -18.73
C PHE A 36 -2.62 28.77 -19.57
N LYS A 37 -2.44 29.05 -20.87
CA LYS A 37 -1.58 28.24 -21.75
C LYS A 37 -0.14 28.19 -21.25
N THR A 38 0.41 29.35 -20.87
CA THR A 38 1.77 29.42 -20.29
C THR A 38 1.91 28.57 -19.03
N LEU A 39 0.86 28.51 -18.21
CA LEU A 39 0.83 27.68 -17.01
C LEU A 39 0.75 26.18 -17.32
N ILE A 40 -0.09 25.77 -18.29
CA ILE A 40 -0.27 24.37 -18.67
C ILE A 40 0.96 23.83 -19.41
N ASP A 41 1.49 24.54 -20.41
CA ASP A 41 2.71 24.17 -21.13
C ASP A 41 3.90 23.98 -20.17
N GLY A 42 3.89 24.78 -19.10
CA GLY A 42 4.84 24.75 -18.01
C GLY A 42 4.79 23.54 -17.07
N LEU A 43 3.63 22.91 -16.91
CA LEU A 43 3.48 21.74 -16.05
C LEU A 43 4.08 20.47 -16.68
N GLY A 44 4.34 20.49 -18.00
CA GLY A 44 4.39 19.27 -18.80
C GLY A 44 3.08 18.49 -18.65
N ASN A 45 2.87 17.42 -19.42
CA ASN A 45 1.70 16.56 -19.22
C ASN A 45 1.66 15.85 -17.83
N CYS A 46 2.62 16.13 -16.93
CA CYS A 46 2.89 15.42 -15.69
C CYS A 46 1.83 15.64 -14.60
N ALA A 47 1.40 16.87 -14.27
CA ALA A 47 0.44 17.06 -13.17
C ALA A 47 -0.94 16.42 -13.45
N TYR A 48 -1.41 16.48 -14.70
CA TYR A 48 -2.64 15.82 -15.11
C TYR A 48 -2.48 14.29 -15.13
N GLN A 49 -1.43 13.77 -15.76
CA GLN A 49 -1.23 12.32 -15.93
C GLN A 49 -0.77 11.62 -14.64
N ASP A 50 0.02 12.28 -13.80
CA ASP A 50 0.66 11.67 -12.63
C ASP A 50 -0.15 11.88 -11.34
N PHE A 51 -0.98 12.92 -11.28
CA PHE A 51 -1.78 13.23 -10.08
C PHE A 51 -3.27 13.38 -10.36
N ILE A 52 -3.70 14.38 -11.16
CA ILE A 52 -5.12 14.73 -11.24
C ILE A 52 -5.97 13.57 -11.80
N ILE A 53 -5.58 12.99 -12.93
CA ILE A 53 -6.35 11.92 -13.58
C ILE A 53 -6.34 10.62 -12.77
N PRO A 54 -5.19 10.11 -12.25
CA PRO A 54 -5.20 8.92 -11.39
C PRO A 54 -6.07 9.08 -10.14
N GLN A 55 -5.94 10.23 -9.46
CA GLN A 55 -6.69 10.49 -8.23
C GLN A 55 -8.18 10.67 -8.52
N LEU A 56 -8.55 11.45 -9.54
CA LEU A 56 -9.95 11.64 -9.93
C LEU A 56 -10.59 10.32 -10.40
N SER A 57 -9.86 9.48 -11.14
CA SER A 57 -10.32 8.15 -11.55
C SER A 57 -10.58 7.27 -10.34
N GLN A 58 -9.71 7.30 -9.33
CA GLN A 58 -9.88 6.55 -8.08
C GLN A 58 -11.09 7.04 -7.27
N ILE A 59 -11.27 8.37 -7.16
CA ILE A 59 -12.41 8.98 -6.46
C ILE A 59 -13.73 8.59 -7.14
N LEU A 60 -13.78 8.63 -8.47
CA LEU A 60 -14.98 8.31 -9.24
C LEU A 60 -15.16 6.80 -9.51
N ALA A 61 -14.18 5.96 -9.16
CA ALA A 61 -14.21 4.52 -9.42
C ALA A 61 -15.50 3.83 -8.91
N PRO A 62 -16.03 4.12 -7.71
CA PRO A 62 -17.27 3.50 -7.24
C PRO A 62 -18.48 3.80 -8.14
N LEU A 63 -18.56 5.01 -8.70
CA LEU A 63 -19.60 5.39 -9.66
C LEU A 63 -19.37 4.70 -11.01
N LEU A 64 -18.12 4.69 -11.45
CA LEU A 64 -17.73 4.16 -12.75
C LEU A 64 -17.87 2.64 -12.81
N ASP A 65 -17.51 1.89 -11.78
CA ASP A 65 -17.50 0.41 -11.78
C ASP A 65 -18.89 -0.23 -11.71
N SER A 66 -19.93 0.58 -11.44
CA SER A 66 -21.33 0.12 -11.31
C SER A 66 -21.98 -0.41 -12.60
N GLY A 67 -21.27 -0.38 -13.73
CA GLY A 67 -21.77 -0.77 -15.05
C GLY A 67 -22.80 0.21 -15.66
N ARG A 68 -23.02 1.36 -15.02
CA ARG A 68 -24.04 2.35 -15.40
C ARG A 68 -23.47 3.50 -16.23
N THR A 69 -24.37 4.24 -16.88
CA THR A 69 -24.07 5.51 -17.56
C THR A 69 -24.14 6.69 -16.59
N ILE A 70 -23.40 7.76 -16.88
CA ILE A 70 -23.15 8.90 -15.98
C ILE A 70 -23.47 10.21 -16.70
N SER A 71 -24.12 11.14 -15.99
CA SER A 71 -24.28 12.55 -16.40
C SER A 71 -23.37 13.46 -15.59
N VAL A 72 -22.66 14.36 -16.28
CA VAL A 72 -21.64 15.22 -15.66
C VAL A 72 -21.91 16.70 -15.93
N LEU A 73 -21.71 17.50 -14.90
CA LEU A 73 -21.63 18.96 -14.94
C LEU A 73 -20.19 19.40 -14.64
N GLU A 74 -19.51 20.07 -15.58
CA GLU A 74 -18.21 20.69 -15.34
C GLU A 74 -18.33 22.21 -15.19
N VAL A 75 -17.62 22.78 -14.22
CA VAL A 75 -17.58 24.22 -13.94
C VAL A 75 -16.13 24.68 -14.11
N GLY A 76 -15.91 25.62 -15.03
CA GLY A 76 -14.57 26.09 -15.40
C GLY A 76 -13.67 25.02 -16.05
N PRO A 77 -14.17 24.21 -17.02
CA PRO A 77 -13.36 23.18 -17.68
C PRO A 77 -12.14 23.75 -18.44
N GLY A 78 -12.17 25.02 -18.86
CA GLY A 78 -11.17 25.57 -19.75
C GLY A 78 -11.38 25.09 -21.20
N PRO A 79 -10.32 25.08 -22.04
CA PRO A 79 -10.44 24.79 -23.47
C PRO A 79 -10.73 23.31 -23.78
N GLU A 80 -10.46 22.39 -22.86
CA GLU A 80 -10.67 20.94 -22.99
C GLU A 80 -11.20 20.38 -21.66
N SER A 81 -12.13 19.43 -21.70
CA SER A 81 -12.64 18.78 -20.48
C SER A 81 -11.57 17.88 -19.85
N VAL A 82 -11.46 17.91 -18.51
CA VAL A 82 -10.56 17.01 -17.77
C VAL A 82 -10.88 15.53 -18.00
N LEU A 83 -12.16 15.21 -18.26
CA LEU A 83 -12.63 13.86 -18.52
C LEU A 83 -12.17 13.31 -19.88
N SER A 84 -11.74 14.18 -20.79
CA SER A 84 -11.17 13.80 -22.08
C SER A 84 -9.91 12.93 -21.94
N HIS A 85 -9.21 13.04 -20.80
CA HIS A 85 -7.99 12.28 -20.50
C HIS A 85 -8.26 10.96 -19.77
N PHE A 86 -9.51 10.60 -19.49
CA PHE A 86 -9.83 9.33 -18.86
C PHE A 86 -9.57 8.14 -19.81
N PRO A 87 -9.28 6.95 -19.25
CA PRO A 87 -9.34 5.70 -20.01
C PRO A 87 -10.65 5.55 -20.79
N ASP A 88 -10.57 5.00 -22.00
CA ASP A 88 -11.69 4.90 -22.95
C ASP A 88 -12.93 4.26 -22.36
N LEU A 89 -12.79 3.14 -21.66
CA LEU A 89 -13.88 2.46 -20.94
C LEU A 89 -14.68 3.40 -20.00
N LEU A 90 -14.01 4.37 -19.38
CA LEU A 90 -14.63 5.35 -18.49
C LEU A 90 -15.30 6.46 -19.29
N ARG A 91 -14.66 6.94 -20.37
CA ARG A 91 -15.23 7.96 -21.28
C ARG A 91 -16.52 7.49 -21.95
N HIS A 92 -16.65 6.19 -22.24
CA HIS A 92 -17.86 5.59 -22.82
C HIS A 92 -19.07 5.59 -21.86
N LYS A 93 -18.85 5.69 -20.55
CA LYS A 93 -19.93 5.74 -19.56
C LYS A 93 -20.56 7.13 -19.48
N ILE A 94 -19.88 8.18 -19.95
CA ILE A 94 -20.40 9.55 -19.94
C ILE A 94 -21.39 9.71 -21.10
N LYS A 95 -22.67 9.84 -20.77
CA LYS A 95 -23.76 9.95 -21.75
C LYS A 95 -24.33 11.36 -21.87
N ARG A 96 -24.19 12.17 -20.83
CA ARG A 96 -24.65 13.57 -20.80
C ARG A 96 -23.57 14.46 -20.22
N TYR A 97 -23.34 15.59 -20.87
CA TYR A 97 -22.31 16.55 -20.50
C TYR A 97 -22.87 17.98 -20.53
N THR A 98 -22.68 18.70 -19.44
CA THR A 98 -23.01 20.13 -19.31
C THR A 98 -21.82 20.87 -18.75
N ALA A 99 -21.54 22.08 -19.24
CA ALA A 99 -20.44 22.89 -18.75
C ALA A 99 -20.82 24.36 -18.54
N PHE A 100 -20.25 24.99 -17.52
CA PHE A 100 -20.23 26.45 -17.33
C PHE A 100 -18.81 26.97 -17.53
N GLU A 101 -18.58 27.69 -18.63
CA GLU A 101 -17.29 28.27 -18.97
C GLU A 101 -17.47 29.77 -19.31
N PRO A 102 -17.09 30.70 -18.41
CA PRO A 102 -17.29 32.13 -18.64
C PRO A 102 -16.37 32.71 -19.72
N ASN A 103 -15.24 32.09 -20.04
CA ASN A 103 -14.34 32.57 -21.10
C ASN A 103 -14.87 32.09 -22.46
N VAL A 104 -15.24 33.03 -23.33
CA VAL A 104 -15.90 32.71 -24.61
C VAL A 104 -14.99 31.89 -25.52
N LEU A 105 -13.69 32.18 -25.55
CA LEU A 105 -12.72 31.46 -26.39
C LEU A 105 -12.56 30.00 -25.94
N PHE A 106 -12.60 29.76 -24.62
CA PHE A 106 -12.55 28.41 -24.07
C PHE A 106 -13.85 27.65 -24.32
N ALA A 107 -15.00 28.29 -24.10
CA ALA A 107 -16.30 27.68 -24.37
C ALA A 107 -16.45 27.25 -25.85
N GLU A 108 -16.03 28.10 -26.79
CA GLU A 108 -16.05 27.77 -28.23
C GLU A 108 -15.13 26.59 -28.59
N ARG A 109 -13.91 26.53 -28.03
CA ARG A 109 -13.00 25.39 -28.27
C ARG A 109 -13.50 24.11 -27.64
N LEU A 110 -14.03 24.19 -26.42
CA LEU A 110 -14.63 23.05 -25.75
C LEU A 110 -15.80 22.51 -26.58
N GLN A 111 -16.68 23.41 -27.07
CA GLN A 111 -17.77 23.04 -27.97
C GLN A 111 -17.26 22.34 -29.22
N GLN A 112 -16.24 22.90 -29.89
CA GLN A 112 -15.64 22.30 -31.09
C GLN A 112 -15.04 20.93 -30.81
N SER A 113 -14.31 20.77 -29.71
CA SER A 113 -13.66 19.51 -29.34
C SER A 113 -14.67 18.38 -29.07
N LEU A 114 -15.80 18.71 -28.44
CA LEU A 114 -16.84 17.75 -28.06
C LEU A 114 -17.90 17.54 -29.16
N SER A 115 -18.04 18.47 -30.10
CA SER A 115 -19.04 18.41 -31.20
C SER A 115 -18.53 17.72 -32.47
N LEU A 116 -17.33 17.12 -32.44
CA LEU A 116 -16.84 16.24 -33.50
C LEU A 116 -17.69 14.97 -33.55
N ALA A 117 -18.86 15.10 -34.17
CA ALA A 117 -19.84 14.04 -34.35
C ALA A 117 -19.30 13.03 -35.38
N SER A 118 -19.27 11.75 -34.98
CA SER A 118 -19.25 10.55 -35.83
C SER A 118 -17.95 9.78 -36.13
N ASP A 119 -16.80 10.08 -35.51
CA ASP A 119 -15.63 9.18 -35.59
C ASP A 119 -15.04 8.84 -34.20
N THR A 120 -14.30 7.73 -34.14
CA THR A 120 -13.57 7.17 -32.98
C THR A 120 -12.57 8.14 -32.30
N THR A 121 -12.56 9.41 -32.70
CA THR A 121 -11.67 10.48 -32.24
C THR A 121 -12.34 11.48 -31.28
N SER A 122 -13.66 11.40 -31.05
CA SER A 122 -14.34 12.28 -30.08
C SER A 122 -13.82 12.03 -28.65
N PRO A 123 -13.53 13.08 -27.86
CA PRO A 123 -13.12 12.95 -26.47
C PRO A 123 -14.16 12.25 -25.59
N LEU A 124 -15.45 12.43 -25.88
CA LEU A 124 -16.57 11.77 -25.18
C LEU A 124 -17.44 11.06 -26.23
N PRO A 125 -17.07 9.83 -26.64
CA PRO A 125 -17.60 9.20 -27.86
C PRO A 125 -19.07 8.75 -27.76
N CYS A 126 -19.65 8.79 -26.56
CA CYS A 126 -20.90 8.13 -26.25
C CYS A 126 -22.04 9.08 -25.87
N LEU A 127 -21.89 10.40 -26.06
CA LEU A 127 -22.91 11.39 -25.69
C LEU A 127 -24.24 11.14 -26.42
N GLU A 128 -25.35 11.15 -25.67
CA GLU A 128 -26.71 10.92 -26.20
C GLU A 128 -27.30 12.15 -26.90
N GLY A 129 -26.59 13.28 -26.89
CA GLY A 129 -26.97 14.53 -27.55
C GLY A 129 -25.81 15.53 -27.58
N ALA A 130 -26.04 16.73 -28.15
CA ALA A 130 -25.04 17.79 -28.16
C ALA A 130 -24.67 18.22 -26.73
N PRO A 131 -23.39 18.46 -26.42
CA PRO A 131 -22.97 18.96 -25.12
C PRO A 131 -23.58 20.34 -24.88
N LYS A 132 -24.07 20.58 -23.65
CA LYS A 132 -24.65 21.88 -23.26
C LYS A 132 -23.55 22.76 -22.64
N ILE A 133 -23.05 23.74 -23.38
CA ILE A 133 -21.99 24.65 -22.89
C ILE A 133 -22.55 26.04 -22.69
N HIS A 134 -22.53 26.52 -21.45
CA HIS A 134 -23.01 27.82 -21.05
C HIS A 134 -21.83 28.81 -20.98
N HIS A 135 -21.91 29.88 -21.78
CA HIS A 135 -20.90 30.96 -21.87
C HIS A 135 -21.05 31.96 -20.70
N VAL A 136 -21.30 31.46 -19.49
CA VAL A 136 -21.51 32.26 -18.28
C VAL A 136 -20.88 31.57 -17.07
N ALA A 137 -20.58 32.35 -16.04
CA ALA A 137 -20.08 31.80 -14.79
C ALA A 137 -21.18 31.02 -14.05
N PHE A 138 -20.80 29.93 -13.39
CA PHE A 138 -21.68 29.23 -12.46
C PHE A 138 -21.98 30.13 -11.27
N ALA A 139 -23.26 30.43 -11.02
CA ALA A 139 -23.73 31.36 -9.98
C ALA A 139 -24.71 30.67 -9.01
N LEU A 140 -24.98 31.30 -7.86
CA LEU A 140 -25.87 30.72 -6.84
C LEU A 140 -27.36 30.78 -7.25
N ASP A 141 -27.71 31.73 -8.11
CA ASP A 141 -29.05 32.05 -8.61
C ASP A 141 -29.39 31.43 -9.97
N THR A 142 -28.48 30.62 -10.54
CA THR A 142 -28.60 30.04 -11.89
C THR A 142 -29.84 29.12 -12.07
N SER A 143 -30.60 28.85 -11.00
CA SER A 143 -31.91 28.21 -11.05
C SER A 143 -33.01 29.02 -11.77
N ALA A 144 -32.81 30.32 -12.03
CA ALA A 144 -33.89 31.21 -12.48
C ALA A 144 -34.05 31.40 -14.01
N GLY A 145 -33.26 30.76 -14.88
CA GLY A 145 -33.44 30.99 -16.32
C GLY A 145 -32.59 30.20 -17.33
N VAL A 146 -31.85 29.18 -16.92
CA VAL A 146 -30.94 28.43 -17.82
C VAL A 146 -31.42 26.99 -18.11
N PHE A 147 -32.40 26.50 -17.35
CA PHE A 147 -32.99 25.17 -17.53
C PHE A 147 -34.35 25.32 -18.22
N GLU A 148 -34.44 25.00 -19.51
CA GLU A 148 -35.57 25.32 -20.41
C GLU A 148 -36.94 24.75 -19.99
N ASP A 149 -37.02 23.87 -18.99
CA ASP A 149 -38.25 23.16 -18.60
C ASP A 149 -38.71 23.33 -17.14
N GLY A 150 -38.12 24.27 -16.37
CA GLY A 150 -38.57 24.55 -15.00
C GLY A 150 -38.32 23.43 -13.97
N ASN A 151 -37.71 22.32 -14.38
CA ASN A 151 -37.14 21.29 -13.50
C ASN A 151 -35.62 21.46 -13.44
N GLU A 152 -35.03 21.56 -12.23
CA GLU A 152 -33.58 21.60 -12.06
C GLU A 152 -32.96 20.28 -12.54
N GLU A 153 -32.09 20.36 -13.56
CA GLU A 153 -31.38 19.20 -14.11
C GLU A 153 -30.43 18.61 -13.04
N LYS A 154 -30.53 17.30 -12.80
CA LYS A 154 -29.71 16.58 -11.80
C LYS A 154 -28.57 15.81 -12.46
N PHE A 155 -27.41 15.79 -11.82
CA PHE A 155 -26.18 15.17 -12.32
C PHE A 155 -25.69 14.05 -11.40
N ASP A 156 -24.98 13.07 -11.97
CA ASP A 156 -24.27 12.06 -11.18
C ASP A 156 -22.95 12.63 -10.65
N VAL A 157 -22.30 13.52 -11.42
CA VAL A 157 -21.04 14.17 -11.04
C VAL A 157 -21.11 15.68 -11.31
N VAL A 158 -20.70 16.50 -10.35
CA VAL A 158 -20.43 17.94 -10.52
C VAL A 158 -18.94 18.20 -10.28
N LEU A 159 -18.21 18.68 -11.28
CA LEU A 159 -16.78 18.93 -11.20
C LEU A 159 -16.49 20.43 -11.23
N PHE A 160 -15.80 20.94 -10.22
CA PHE A 160 -15.17 22.26 -10.28
C PHE A 160 -13.74 22.10 -10.79
N CYS A 161 -13.56 22.33 -12.08
CA CYS A 161 -12.31 22.25 -12.79
C CYS A 161 -11.52 23.56 -12.61
N HIS A 162 -10.19 23.46 -12.58
CA HIS A 162 -9.27 24.59 -12.62
C HIS A 162 -9.49 25.75 -11.60
N SER A 163 -10.16 25.47 -10.47
CA SER A 163 -10.44 26.36 -9.31
C SER A 163 -11.81 27.02 -9.27
N MET A 164 -12.27 27.26 -8.03
CA MET A 164 -13.41 28.12 -7.69
C MET A 164 -13.00 29.61 -7.58
N TYR A 165 -12.18 30.12 -8.50
CA TYR A 165 -11.71 31.51 -8.45
C TYR A 165 -12.89 32.48 -8.62
N GLY A 166 -12.97 33.50 -7.75
CA GLY A 166 -14.08 34.47 -7.75
C GLY A 166 -15.34 34.01 -7.00
N MET A 167 -15.48 32.72 -6.68
CA MET A 167 -16.63 32.18 -5.94
C MET A 167 -16.47 32.41 -4.43
N LYS A 168 -17.32 33.28 -3.86
CA LYS A 168 -17.31 33.59 -2.42
C LYS A 168 -18.74 33.73 -1.87
N PRO A 169 -19.07 33.10 -0.73
CA PRO A 169 -18.28 32.11 -0.01
C PRO A 169 -18.28 30.75 -0.73
N LYS A 170 -17.13 30.05 -0.79
CA LYS A 170 -16.99 28.76 -1.52
C LYS A 170 -18.00 27.70 -1.06
N ARG A 171 -18.29 27.67 0.25
CA ARG A 171 -19.30 26.81 0.87
C ARG A 171 -20.63 26.79 0.11
N SER A 172 -21.19 27.95 -0.19
CA SER A 172 -22.51 28.06 -0.83
C SER A 172 -22.54 27.48 -2.24
N PHE A 173 -21.42 27.54 -2.96
CA PHE A 173 -21.30 26.94 -4.29
C PHE A 173 -21.22 25.41 -4.23
N ILE A 174 -20.57 24.87 -3.19
CA ILE A 174 -20.57 23.42 -2.94
C ILE A 174 -21.95 22.95 -2.51
N GLU A 175 -22.63 23.67 -1.61
CA GLU A 175 -24.02 23.37 -1.23
C GLU A 175 -24.95 23.37 -2.45
N LYS A 176 -24.77 24.33 -3.38
CA LYS A 176 -25.50 24.34 -4.66
C LYS A 176 -25.12 23.15 -5.56
N ALA A 177 -23.85 22.79 -5.68
CA ALA A 177 -23.43 21.62 -6.44
C ALA A 177 -24.03 20.32 -5.87
N LEU A 178 -24.05 20.18 -4.55
CA LEU A 178 -24.67 19.05 -3.86
C LEU A 178 -26.18 19.00 -4.10
N SER A 179 -26.85 20.16 -4.15
CA SER A 179 -28.28 20.21 -4.49
C SER A 179 -28.56 19.81 -5.94
N LEU A 180 -27.56 19.80 -6.82
CA LEU A 180 -27.69 19.35 -8.22
C LEU A 180 -27.41 17.85 -8.39
N LEU A 181 -27.05 17.11 -7.34
CA LEU A 181 -26.78 15.68 -7.43
C LEU A 181 -28.06 14.82 -7.43
N LYS A 182 -28.03 13.69 -8.14
CA LYS A 182 -29.09 12.66 -8.10
C LYS A 182 -29.09 11.92 -6.75
N GLU A 183 -30.29 11.59 -6.25
CA GLU A 183 -30.46 11.04 -4.89
C GLU A 183 -30.17 9.53 -4.77
N LYS A 184 -30.37 8.73 -5.84
CA LYS A 184 -30.14 7.25 -5.88
C LYS A 184 -29.90 6.80 -7.33
N PRO A 185 -29.15 5.71 -7.62
CA PRO A 185 -28.77 4.59 -6.74
C PRO A 185 -27.25 4.38 -6.57
N ALA A 186 -26.43 5.40 -6.78
CA ALA A 186 -25.04 5.47 -6.36
C ALA A 186 -24.72 6.94 -6.05
N ASN A 187 -24.20 7.23 -4.87
CA ASN A 187 -24.09 8.58 -4.30
C ASN A 187 -23.42 9.53 -5.30
N GLY A 188 -24.20 10.46 -5.86
CA GLY A 188 -23.65 11.48 -6.74
C GLY A 188 -22.52 12.23 -6.03
N MET A 189 -21.54 12.71 -6.80
CA MET A 189 -20.33 13.32 -6.25
C MET A 189 -20.13 14.74 -6.79
N ALA A 190 -19.87 15.68 -5.90
CA ALA A 190 -19.30 16.97 -6.24
C ALA A 190 -17.79 16.92 -5.97
N VAL A 191 -16.95 17.18 -6.96
CA VAL A 191 -15.49 17.14 -6.82
C VAL A 191 -14.90 18.51 -7.14
N VAL A 192 -13.96 18.94 -6.32
CA VAL A 192 -13.25 20.22 -6.46
C VAL A 192 -11.78 19.93 -6.71
N ILE A 193 -11.26 20.41 -7.84
CA ILE A 193 -9.83 20.37 -8.16
C ILE A 193 -9.29 21.79 -7.96
N HIS A 194 -8.35 21.97 -7.03
CA HIS A 194 -7.83 23.28 -6.67
C HIS A 194 -6.34 23.26 -6.38
N ARG A 195 -5.61 24.33 -6.74
CA ARG A 195 -4.14 24.41 -6.64
C ARG A 195 -3.61 24.95 -5.31
N GLU A 196 -4.46 24.97 -4.29
CA GLU A 196 -4.17 25.55 -2.97
C GLU A 196 -5.10 24.92 -1.91
N SER A 197 -4.71 24.99 -0.64
CA SER A 197 -5.59 24.62 0.49
C SER A 197 -6.88 25.44 0.46
N LEU A 198 -8.01 24.75 0.50
CA LEU A 198 -9.35 25.31 0.49
C LEU A 198 -9.96 25.26 1.89
N ASP A 199 -10.85 26.22 2.16
CA ASP A 199 -11.71 26.23 3.34
C ASP A 199 -13.16 26.25 2.85
N PHE A 200 -13.87 25.17 3.14
CA PHE A 200 -15.27 24.98 2.77
C PHE A 200 -16.24 25.37 3.89
N GLY A 201 -15.74 26.02 4.96
CA GLY A 201 -16.56 26.52 6.05
C GLY A 201 -17.24 25.42 6.88
N GLY A 202 -16.53 24.32 7.11
CA GLY A 202 -16.97 23.20 7.96
C GLY A 202 -17.81 22.12 7.27
N LEU A 203 -17.84 22.07 5.94
CA LEU A 203 -18.45 20.94 5.21
C LEU A 203 -17.60 19.68 5.39
N THR A 204 -18.24 18.53 5.63
CA THR A 204 -17.52 17.25 5.71
C THR A 204 -17.21 16.73 4.30
N THR A 205 -15.97 16.32 4.08
CA THR A 205 -15.55 15.76 2.78
C THR A 205 -15.72 14.25 2.77
N HIS A 206 -16.02 13.68 1.61
CA HIS A 206 -16.06 12.23 1.42
C HIS A 206 -14.64 11.67 1.32
N CYS A 207 -13.80 12.34 0.55
CA CYS A 207 -12.36 12.09 0.50
C CYS A 207 -11.62 13.35 0.04
N SER A 208 -10.36 13.46 0.44
CA SER A 208 -9.47 14.55 0.03
C SER A 208 -8.06 14.01 -0.16
N THR A 209 -7.39 14.46 -1.20
CA THR A 209 -6.00 14.09 -1.53
C THR A 209 -5.26 15.33 -1.97
N SER A 210 -3.97 15.41 -1.65
CA SER A 210 -3.11 16.53 -2.08
C SER A 210 -1.74 16.04 -2.50
N GLY A 211 -1.17 16.68 -3.52
CA GLY A 211 0.12 16.32 -4.09
C GLY A 211 0.93 17.54 -4.51
N PRO A 212 2.27 17.55 -4.27
CA PRO A 212 3.12 18.62 -4.75
C PRO A 212 3.29 18.53 -6.26
N THR A 213 3.12 19.64 -6.97
CA THR A 213 3.41 19.76 -8.41
C THR A 213 4.40 20.89 -8.68
N ILE A 214 5.18 20.79 -9.75
CA ILE A 214 6.15 21.80 -10.15
C ILE A 214 5.68 22.43 -11.45
N ILE A 215 5.63 23.76 -11.47
CA ILE A 215 5.34 24.54 -12.66
C ILE A 215 6.66 25.08 -13.20
N ARG A 216 6.96 24.75 -14.46
CA ARG A 216 8.08 25.32 -15.20
C ARG A 216 7.57 26.51 -16.02
N VAL A 217 8.30 27.60 -16.09
CA VAL A 217 7.95 28.75 -16.92
C VAL A 217 9.20 29.22 -17.62
N ASN A 218 9.17 29.40 -18.94
CA ASN A 218 10.33 29.92 -19.67
C ASN A 218 10.73 31.31 -19.14
N ASP A 219 12.02 31.54 -18.89
CA ASP A 219 12.59 32.83 -18.48
C ASP A 219 12.71 33.81 -19.67
N GLY A 220 11.59 34.01 -20.36
CA GLY A 220 11.39 35.00 -21.41
C GLY A 220 10.54 36.16 -20.90
N ASP A 221 10.95 37.40 -21.18
CA ASP A 221 10.19 38.58 -20.74
C ASP A 221 8.75 38.57 -21.25
N GLU A 222 8.53 38.14 -22.48
CA GLU A 222 7.19 38.02 -23.07
C GLU A 222 6.35 36.95 -22.37
N THR A 223 6.94 35.79 -22.07
CA THR A 223 6.29 34.72 -21.30
C THR A 223 5.89 35.19 -19.91
N LEU A 224 6.79 35.88 -19.21
CA LEU A 224 6.53 36.42 -17.87
C LEU A 224 5.48 37.54 -17.87
N ASN A 225 5.41 38.33 -18.95
CA ASN A 225 4.38 39.35 -19.13
C ASN A 225 2.97 38.75 -19.35
N ARG A 226 2.86 37.48 -19.75
CA ARG A 226 1.59 36.72 -19.82
C ARG A 226 1.30 36.00 -18.50
N PHE A 227 2.34 35.39 -17.90
CA PHE A 227 2.24 34.60 -16.69
C PHE A 227 1.94 35.41 -15.42
N ALA A 228 2.66 36.51 -15.17
CA ALA A 228 2.51 37.26 -13.93
C ALA A 228 1.13 37.93 -13.75
N PRO A 229 0.54 38.58 -14.77
CA PRO A 229 -0.83 39.10 -14.66
C PRO A 229 -1.86 38.02 -14.42
N PHE A 230 -1.69 36.84 -15.03
CA PHE A 230 -2.55 35.68 -14.82
C PHE A 230 -2.51 35.21 -13.35
N ILE A 231 -1.32 35.05 -12.77
CA ILE A 231 -1.18 34.67 -11.35
C ILE A 231 -1.73 35.77 -10.42
N ALA A 232 -1.51 37.06 -10.75
CA ALA A 232 -2.04 38.19 -9.99
C ALA A 232 -3.57 38.30 -10.10
N GLY A 233 -4.15 37.93 -11.24
CA GLY A 233 -5.57 37.98 -11.58
C GLY A 233 -6.08 39.31 -12.12
N TYR A 234 -5.19 40.20 -12.57
CA TYR A 234 -5.55 41.51 -13.15
C TYR A 234 -4.40 42.12 -13.96
N VAL A 235 -4.72 43.13 -14.75
CA VAL A 235 -3.77 44.04 -15.44
C VAL A 235 -4.00 45.48 -14.97
N MET A 236 -3.04 46.36 -15.27
CA MET A 236 -3.16 47.79 -15.00
C MET A 236 -3.78 48.53 -16.19
N GLU A 237 -4.66 49.49 -15.92
CA GLU A 237 -5.38 50.30 -16.90
C GLU A 237 -4.49 51.30 -17.65
N GLN A 238 -3.60 51.99 -16.94
CA GLN A 238 -2.73 53.02 -17.52
C GLN A 238 -1.42 52.43 -18.03
N ASP A 239 -1.03 52.74 -19.27
CA ASP A 239 0.10 52.10 -19.96
C ASP A 239 1.47 52.37 -19.31
N ASP A 240 1.69 53.55 -18.75
CA ASP A 240 2.91 53.95 -18.04
C ASP A 240 3.08 53.16 -16.72
N VAL A 241 2.00 53.03 -15.95
CA VAL A 241 1.95 52.23 -14.72
C VAL A 241 2.09 50.74 -15.04
N LYS A 242 1.42 50.28 -16.11
CA LYS A 242 1.44 48.88 -16.57
C LYS A 242 2.86 48.41 -16.90
N GLU A 243 3.63 49.21 -17.63
CA GLU A 243 5.00 48.85 -18.01
C GLU A 243 5.93 48.77 -16.79
N ALA A 244 5.79 49.72 -15.86
CA ALA A 244 6.56 49.74 -14.60
C ALA A 244 6.24 48.52 -13.71
N VAL A 245 4.96 48.18 -13.57
CA VAL A 245 4.50 47.01 -12.81
C VAL A 245 4.95 45.71 -13.47
N GLN A 246 4.85 45.59 -14.80
CA GLN A 246 5.34 44.42 -15.53
C GLN A 246 6.85 44.23 -15.39
N ARG A 247 7.65 45.31 -15.44
CA ARG A 247 9.09 45.23 -15.14
C ARG A 247 9.34 44.65 -13.75
N ARG A 248 8.60 45.13 -12.75
CA ARG A 248 8.75 44.66 -11.37
C ARG A 248 8.26 43.22 -11.19
N TRP A 249 7.16 42.84 -11.82
CA TRP A 249 6.63 41.48 -11.79
C TRP A 249 7.59 40.46 -12.41
N ARG A 250 8.24 40.79 -13.53
CA ARG A 250 9.32 39.96 -14.10
C ARG A 250 10.45 39.72 -13.10
N GLN A 251 10.88 40.77 -12.40
CA GLN A 251 11.90 40.66 -11.36
C GLN A 251 11.45 39.74 -10.21
N VAL A 252 10.23 39.92 -9.69
CA VAL A 252 9.67 39.07 -8.63
C VAL A 252 9.61 37.60 -9.05
N CYS A 253 9.16 37.32 -10.28
CA CYS A 253 9.14 35.95 -10.80
C CYS A 253 10.55 35.32 -10.79
N ARG A 254 11.57 36.06 -11.24
CA ARG A 254 12.97 35.58 -11.27
C ARG A 254 13.58 35.41 -9.89
N GLU A 255 13.26 36.29 -8.94
CA GLU A 255 13.78 36.26 -7.57
C GLU A 255 13.17 35.12 -6.74
N LEU A 256 11.92 34.76 -7.01
CA LEU A 256 11.20 33.73 -6.26
C LEU A 256 11.27 32.34 -6.88
N ALA A 257 11.57 32.24 -8.18
CA ALA A 257 11.74 30.98 -8.88
C ALA A 257 13.05 30.27 -8.52
N GLU A 258 13.08 28.95 -8.70
CA GLU A 258 14.33 28.19 -8.81
C GLU A 258 14.72 28.05 -10.28
N ARG A 259 16.03 28.03 -10.59
CA ARG A 259 16.51 27.92 -11.97
C ARG A 259 16.99 26.50 -12.22
N GLU A 260 16.39 25.85 -13.21
CA GLU A 260 16.95 24.62 -13.79
C GLU A 260 18.22 25.01 -14.58
N ASP A 261 19.15 24.06 -14.70
CA ASP A 261 20.52 24.19 -15.22
C ASP A 261 20.72 25.22 -16.37
N ILE A 262 21.94 25.78 -16.51
CA ILE A 262 22.25 26.97 -17.35
C ILE A 262 21.80 26.85 -18.83
N ARG A 263 21.51 25.63 -19.30
CA ARG A 263 21.11 25.31 -20.68
C ARG A 263 19.63 25.55 -21.01
N GLU A 264 18.70 25.47 -20.04
CA GLU A 264 17.25 25.42 -20.34
C GLU A 264 16.44 26.69 -19.98
N ARG A 265 17.06 27.75 -19.47
CA ARG A 265 16.43 29.08 -19.18
C ARG A 265 14.99 28.99 -18.64
N SER A 266 14.75 28.12 -17.65
CA SER A 266 13.41 27.89 -17.09
C SER A 266 13.34 28.27 -15.61
N LEU A 267 12.24 28.91 -15.23
CA LEU A 267 11.87 29.31 -13.87
C LEU A 267 10.89 28.29 -13.29
N LEU A 268 11.23 27.72 -12.14
CA LEU A 268 10.44 26.70 -11.47
C LEU A 268 9.68 27.32 -10.29
N PHE A 269 8.41 26.95 -10.13
CA PHE A 269 7.54 27.30 -8.99
C PHE A 269 6.85 26.06 -8.42
N ARG A 270 6.65 26.00 -7.11
CA ARG A 270 5.84 24.93 -6.47
C ARG A 270 4.35 25.24 -6.58
N SER A 271 3.54 24.23 -6.86
CA SER A 271 2.08 24.19 -6.73
C SER A 271 1.68 23.02 -5.83
N HIS A 272 0.49 23.08 -5.23
CA HIS A 272 -0.08 21.97 -4.47
C HIS A 272 -1.47 21.70 -5.03
N ASP A 273 -1.62 20.63 -5.77
CA ASP A 273 -2.93 20.26 -6.31
C ASP A 273 -3.67 19.45 -5.24
N THR A 274 -4.88 19.89 -4.92
CA THR A 274 -5.79 19.27 -3.97
C THR A 274 -7.04 18.86 -4.73
N ILE A 275 -7.48 17.62 -4.51
CA ILE A 275 -8.76 17.13 -5.01
C ILE A 275 -9.61 16.73 -3.82
N THR A 276 -10.80 17.30 -3.74
CA THR A 276 -11.72 17.10 -2.62
C THR A 276 -13.09 16.73 -3.15
N ALA A 277 -13.66 15.62 -2.67
CA ALA A 277 -14.97 15.14 -3.07
C ALA A 277 -16.00 15.26 -1.94
N PHE A 278 -17.25 15.49 -2.32
CA PHE A 278 -18.42 15.62 -1.46
C PHE A 278 -19.58 14.80 -2.03
N THR A 279 -20.44 14.27 -1.18
CA THR A 279 -21.69 13.59 -1.56
C THR A 279 -22.90 14.27 -0.93
N SER A 280 -24.10 14.03 -1.47
CA SER A 280 -25.35 14.59 -0.92
C SER A 280 -25.67 14.09 0.49
N GLU A 281 -25.26 12.87 0.84
CA GLU A 281 -25.44 12.28 2.18
C GLU A 281 -24.58 12.96 3.25
N ASP A 282 -23.48 13.60 2.85
CA ASP A 282 -22.54 14.30 3.73
C ASP A 282 -23.16 15.46 4.51
N ASN A 283 -24.30 15.98 4.04
CA ASN A 283 -25.00 17.14 4.61
C ASN A 283 -26.50 16.92 4.88
N ALA A 284 -27.03 15.70 4.66
CA ALA A 284 -28.49 15.44 4.64
C ALA A 284 -29.11 14.89 5.94
N GLY A 285 -28.41 14.81 7.08
CA GLY A 285 -29.10 14.38 8.31
C GLY A 285 -28.36 14.56 9.63
N SER A 286 -29.08 15.17 10.58
CA SER A 286 -28.81 15.26 12.04
C SER A 286 -27.32 15.30 12.41
N ASP A 287 -26.77 16.49 12.25
CA ASP A 287 -25.42 16.86 12.63
C ASP A 287 -25.04 16.33 14.03
N PRO A 288 -24.05 15.42 14.21
CA PRO A 288 -23.56 15.04 15.53
C PRO A 288 -23.10 16.28 16.33
N MET A 289 -22.77 17.38 15.64
CA MET A 289 -22.44 18.67 16.24
C MET A 289 -23.60 19.35 16.97
N THR A 290 -24.84 18.94 16.72
CA THR A 290 -26.02 19.46 17.45
C THR A 290 -26.30 18.70 18.75
N GLN A 291 -25.78 17.47 18.90
CA GLN A 291 -26.04 16.61 20.06
C GLN A 291 -24.82 16.38 20.96
N LEU A 292 -23.61 16.62 20.46
CA LEU A 292 -22.35 16.48 21.21
C LEU A 292 -21.73 17.85 21.50
N PRO A 293 -20.98 18.01 22.61
CA PRO A 293 -20.32 19.26 22.92
C PRO A 293 -19.28 19.58 21.83
N LEU A 294 -19.62 20.55 20.98
CA LEU A 294 -18.71 21.20 20.05
C LEU A 294 -17.70 22.02 20.86
N ASP A 295 -16.44 21.61 20.89
CA ASP A 295 -15.40 22.46 21.45
C ASP A 295 -14.86 23.39 20.37
N ARG A 296 -15.34 24.64 20.35
CA ARG A 296 -14.75 25.70 19.51
C ARG A 296 -13.48 26.28 20.14
N SER A 297 -13.14 25.89 21.38
CA SER A 297 -11.87 26.25 22.00
C SER A 297 -10.78 25.28 21.53
N SER A 298 -9.56 25.78 21.34
CA SER A 298 -8.50 25.03 20.67
C SER A 298 -8.14 23.77 21.45
N VAL A 299 -8.44 22.59 20.89
CA VAL A 299 -7.82 21.34 21.31
C VAL A 299 -6.31 21.56 21.42
N VAL A 300 -5.73 21.14 22.55
CA VAL A 300 -4.30 21.35 22.83
C VAL A 300 -3.49 20.30 22.05
N VAL A 301 -3.52 20.38 20.72
CA VAL A 301 -2.73 19.53 19.82
C VAL A 301 -1.27 19.95 19.93
N LYS A 302 -0.36 19.10 20.39
CA LYS A 302 1.05 19.50 20.57
C LYS A 302 1.76 19.76 19.25
N ASN A 303 1.49 18.94 18.23
CA ASN A 303 2.05 19.06 16.90
C ASN A 303 1.57 20.36 16.23
N ARG A 304 2.48 21.14 15.66
CA ARG A 304 2.14 22.42 15.02
C ARG A 304 1.57 22.24 13.63
N GLU A 305 2.06 21.25 12.88
CA GLU A 305 1.60 20.96 11.53
C GLU A 305 0.13 20.54 11.54
N ALA A 306 -0.24 19.62 12.43
CA ALA A 306 -1.62 19.19 12.63
C ALA A 306 -2.59 20.35 12.98
N ARG A 307 -2.11 21.44 13.60
CA ARG A 307 -2.95 22.62 13.89
C ARG A 307 -3.24 23.49 12.67
N ILE A 308 -2.42 23.36 11.62
CA ILE A 308 -2.63 24.08 10.36
C ILE A 308 -3.76 23.41 9.58
N HIS A 309 -3.94 22.10 9.77
CA HIS A 309 -5.08 21.36 9.22
C HIS A 309 -6.37 21.93 9.83
N ARG A 310 -7.35 22.20 8.95
CA ARG A 310 -8.67 22.73 9.34
C ARG A 310 -9.66 21.55 9.36
N PRO A 311 -9.81 20.82 10.48
CA PRO A 311 -10.77 19.73 10.55
C PRO A 311 -12.20 20.25 10.35
N ALA A 312 -13.10 19.40 9.85
CA ALA A 312 -14.51 19.75 9.75
C ALA A 312 -15.10 20.07 11.13
N ALA A 313 -14.68 19.29 12.12
CA ALA A 313 -15.04 19.45 13.52
C ALA A 313 -14.06 18.74 14.44
N VAL A 314 -14.00 19.15 15.71
CA VAL A 314 -13.40 18.33 16.76
C VAL A 314 -14.44 18.11 17.85
N LEU A 315 -14.81 16.84 18.05
CA LEU A 315 -15.80 16.40 19.02
C LEU A 315 -15.06 15.89 20.26
N LYS A 316 -15.53 16.29 21.44
CA LYS A 316 -14.96 15.86 22.72
C LYS A 316 -15.95 14.98 23.48
N PRO A 317 -16.08 13.70 23.12
CA PRO A 317 -16.96 12.78 23.83
C PRO A 317 -16.51 12.62 25.29
N ARG A 318 -17.48 12.58 26.20
CA ARG A 318 -17.28 12.47 27.66
C ARG A 318 -17.73 11.12 28.22
N SER A 319 -18.35 10.28 27.40
CA SER A 319 -18.77 8.92 27.75
C SER A 319 -18.58 7.96 26.58
N ILE A 320 -18.60 6.66 26.85
CA ILE A 320 -18.45 5.63 25.82
C ILE A 320 -19.59 5.70 24.81
N GLU A 321 -20.81 5.99 25.26
CA GLU A 321 -21.99 6.14 24.40
C GLU A 321 -21.84 7.30 23.41
N GLU A 322 -21.17 8.38 23.81
CA GLU A 322 -20.86 9.49 22.91
C GLU A 322 -19.82 9.10 21.85
N VAL A 323 -18.82 8.29 22.21
CA VAL A 323 -17.88 7.70 21.22
C VAL A 323 -18.63 6.78 20.25
N GLN A 324 -19.53 5.93 20.75
CA GLN A 324 -20.36 5.08 19.90
C GLN A 324 -21.19 5.92 18.92
N LYS A 325 -21.79 7.05 19.34
CA LYS A 325 -22.53 7.95 18.44
C LYS A 325 -21.65 8.48 17.30
N CYS A 326 -20.40 8.85 17.59
CA CYS A 326 -19.45 9.27 16.56
C CYS A 326 -19.16 8.16 15.55
N VAL A 327 -18.98 6.93 16.02
CA VAL A 327 -18.73 5.76 15.15
C VAL A 327 -19.97 5.41 14.31
N HIS A 328 -21.17 5.37 14.91
CA HIS A 328 -22.40 5.11 14.16
C HIS A 328 -22.67 6.19 13.11
N TRP A 329 -22.33 7.46 13.41
CA TRP A 329 -22.36 8.53 12.41
C TRP A 329 -21.40 8.24 11.27
N ALA A 330 -20.14 7.91 11.56
CA ALA A 330 -19.15 7.58 10.55
C ALA A 330 -19.59 6.42 9.65
N LEU A 331 -20.11 5.35 10.25
CA LEU A 331 -20.65 4.19 9.52
C LEU A 331 -21.86 4.54 8.66
N LYS A 332 -22.82 5.29 9.21
CA LYS A 332 -24.06 5.67 8.53
C LYS A 332 -23.80 6.53 7.29
N TYR A 333 -22.80 7.41 7.34
CA TYR A 333 -22.50 8.38 6.29
C TYR A 333 -21.23 8.05 5.50
N GLY A 334 -20.61 6.89 5.73
CA GLY A 334 -19.37 6.48 5.05
C GLY A 334 -18.22 7.48 5.23
N LYS A 335 -18.04 7.99 6.46
CA LYS A 335 -17.04 9.02 6.80
C LYS A 335 -15.87 8.45 7.58
N SER A 336 -14.70 9.04 7.39
CA SER A 336 -13.52 8.77 8.21
C SER A 336 -13.45 9.70 9.43
N LEU A 337 -12.76 9.23 10.47
CA LEU A 337 -12.52 9.92 11.73
C LEU A 337 -11.00 9.97 12.01
N THR A 338 -10.57 11.02 12.69
CA THR A 338 -9.24 11.08 13.36
C THR A 338 -9.42 11.00 14.86
N VAL A 339 -8.40 10.50 15.58
CA VAL A 339 -8.44 10.37 17.04
C VAL A 339 -7.30 11.17 17.66
N VAL A 340 -7.63 12.05 18.60
CA VAL A 340 -6.69 12.89 19.32
C VAL A 340 -6.54 12.37 20.75
N GLY A 341 -5.41 11.71 21.02
CA GLY A 341 -4.93 11.43 22.38
C GLY A 341 -4.05 12.58 22.90
N GLY A 342 -2.73 12.39 22.89
CA GLY A 342 -1.77 13.43 23.30
C GLY A 342 -1.49 14.52 22.24
N GLY A 343 -2.02 14.38 21.02
CA GLY A 343 -1.86 15.38 19.94
C GLY A 343 -0.45 15.55 19.38
N HIS A 344 0.40 14.51 19.41
CA HIS A 344 1.79 14.58 18.90
C HIS A 344 1.94 14.18 17.42
N SER A 345 1.01 13.41 16.88
CA SER A 345 1.01 13.05 15.46
C SER A 345 0.67 14.27 14.59
N ASP A 346 1.31 14.36 13.43
CA ASP A 346 0.98 15.24 12.31
C ASP A 346 -0.41 14.96 11.70
N HIS A 347 -0.92 13.73 11.89
CA HIS A 347 -2.18 13.23 11.32
C HIS A 347 -3.33 13.10 12.32
N CYS A 348 -3.14 13.56 13.57
CA CYS A 348 -4.21 13.52 14.58
C CYS A 348 -5.36 14.50 14.28
N LEU A 349 -5.15 15.45 13.38
CA LEU A 349 -6.17 16.29 12.77
C LEU A 349 -5.90 16.34 11.27
N GLU A 350 -6.96 16.30 10.46
CA GLU A 350 -6.86 16.29 9.00
C GLU A 350 -7.88 17.26 8.40
N PRO A 351 -7.56 17.92 7.27
CA PRO A 351 -8.46 18.87 6.64
C PRO A 351 -9.83 18.26 6.34
N ASP A 352 -10.90 18.93 6.77
CA ASP A 352 -12.28 18.54 6.53
C ASP A 352 -12.71 17.16 7.06
N VAL A 353 -11.92 16.59 8.00
CA VAL A 353 -12.23 15.34 8.72
C VAL A 353 -12.68 15.65 10.15
N VAL A 354 -13.55 14.80 10.72
CA VAL A 354 -13.97 14.93 12.12
C VAL A 354 -12.91 14.31 13.04
N GLY A 355 -12.39 15.10 13.98
CA GLY A 355 -11.49 14.65 15.04
C GLY A 355 -12.24 14.29 16.32
N ILE A 356 -11.80 13.22 16.99
CA ILE A 356 -12.33 12.76 18.27
C ILE A 356 -11.29 13.02 19.37
N ASP A 357 -11.54 14.03 20.20
CA ASP A 357 -10.71 14.39 21.34
C ASP A 357 -11.01 13.47 22.54
N MET A 358 -10.05 12.60 22.84
CA MET A 358 -10.15 11.62 23.93
C MET A 358 -9.73 12.18 25.29
N SER A 359 -9.42 13.47 25.42
CA SER A 359 -8.93 14.08 26.66
C SER A 359 -9.90 13.98 27.85
N ALA A 360 -11.19 13.71 27.61
CA ALA A 360 -12.14 13.43 28.70
C ALA A 360 -11.93 12.03 29.33
N PHE A 361 -11.28 11.10 28.65
CA PHE A 361 -10.96 9.75 29.14
C PHE A 361 -9.60 9.75 29.83
N HIS A 362 -9.53 10.40 30.99
CA HIS A 362 -8.30 10.68 31.75
C HIS A 362 -8.17 9.83 33.04
N LEU A 363 -8.91 8.71 33.12
CA LEU A 363 -8.87 7.79 34.26
C LEU A 363 -7.48 7.18 34.42
N ILE A 364 -6.96 7.18 35.65
CA ILE A 364 -5.76 6.45 36.05
C ILE A 364 -6.09 5.77 37.38
N ASP A 365 -6.17 4.45 37.38
CA ASP A 365 -6.52 3.69 38.57
C ASP A 365 -5.58 2.50 38.76
N VAL A 366 -5.03 2.36 39.96
CA VAL A 366 -4.18 1.24 40.34
C VAL A 366 -5.07 0.19 40.97
N ALA A 367 -5.35 -0.89 40.23
CA ALA A 367 -6.25 -1.93 40.69
C ALA A 367 -5.48 -2.97 41.53
N ASP A 368 -6.10 -3.43 42.61
CA ASP A 368 -5.60 -4.56 43.38
C ASP A 368 -5.63 -5.82 42.50
N THR A 369 -4.55 -6.59 42.51
CA THR A 369 -4.45 -7.82 41.73
C THR A 369 -5.45 -8.85 42.23
N GLU A 370 -6.37 -9.29 41.37
CA GLU A 370 -7.12 -10.52 41.60
C GLU A 370 -6.17 -11.72 41.68
N VAL A 371 -6.62 -12.81 42.32
CA VAL A 371 -5.85 -13.99 42.76
C VAL A 371 -4.96 -14.64 41.67
N ASN A 372 -5.16 -14.32 40.38
CA ASN A 372 -4.45 -14.91 39.24
C ASN A 372 -3.36 -14.02 38.59
N HIS A 373 -3.16 -12.77 39.03
CA HIS A 373 -2.09 -11.90 38.50
C HIS A 373 -1.03 -11.60 39.58
N THR A 374 0.24 -11.89 39.29
CA THR A 374 1.36 -11.68 40.22
C THR A 374 1.92 -10.26 40.22
N ASP A 375 1.73 -9.52 39.13
CA ASP A 375 2.25 -8.15 38.96
C ASP A 375 1.12 -7.13 39.16
N PRO A 376 1.39 -5.97 39.81
CA PRO A 376 0.41 -4.91 39.94
C PRO A 376 0.00 -4.37 38.56
N ILE A 377 -1.25 -3.92 38.45
CA ILE A 377 -1.83 -3.43 37.20
C ILE A 377 -2.40 -2.02 37.36
N VAL A 378 -2.41 -1.28 36.26
CA VAL A 378 -2.92 0.09 36.19
C VAL A 378 -3.86 0.22 35.00
N VAL A 379 -5.08 0.68 35.24
CA VAL A 379 -6.05 1.01 34.20
C VAL A 379 -5.87 2.48 33.82
N VAL A 380 -5.64 2.73 32.53
CA VAL A 380 -5.31 4.04 32.00
C VAL A 380 -6.24 4.39 30.84
N GLY A 381 -6.88 5.55 30.93
CA GLY A 381 -7.71 6.11 29.86
C GLY A 381 -6.89 6.60 28.66
N ALA A 382 -7.46 6.52 27.45
CA ALA A 382 -6.76 6.90 26.23
C ALA A 382 -6.43 8.40 26.11
N GLY A 383 -7.03 9.25 26.95
CA GLY A 383 -6.74 10.67 27.07
C GLY A 383 -5.54 11.00 27.95
N CYS A 384 -5.03 10.04 28.73
CA CYS A 384 -3.92 10.26 29.67
C CYS A 384 -2.59 10.51 28.94
N LYS A 385 -1.74 11.35 29.55
CA LYS A 385 -0.37 11.58 29.10
C LYS A 385 0.62 10.84 29.99
N SER A 386 1.80 10.57 29.45
CA SER A 386 2.83 9.78 30.12
C SER A 386 3.24 10.37 31.48
N GLY A 387 3.38 11.70 31.55
CA GLY A 387 3.71 12.39 32.81
C GLY A 387 2.64 12.23 33.89
N ASP A 388 1.36 12.31 33.50
CA ASP A 388 0.24 12.17 34.43
C ASP A 388 0.18 10.73 34.99
N ILE A 389 0.38 9.72 34.12
CA ILE A 389 0.42 8.30 34.50
C ILE A 389 1.58 8.01 35.45
N ILE A 390 2.78 8.50 35.14
CA ILE A 390 3.95 8.30 35.98
C ILE A 390 3.76 8.99 37.34
N ALA A 391 3.23 10.21 37.39
CA ALA A 391 3.02 10.92 38.65
C ALA A 391 2.03 10.20 39.58
N GLU A 392 0.89 9.75 39.07
CA GLU A 392 -0.13 9.05 39.86
C GLU A 392 0.34 7.66 40.31
N THR A 393 1.01 6.91 39.44
CA THR A 393 1.53 5.56 39.80
C THR A 393 2.68 5.65 40.80
N MET A 394 3.56 6.65 40.65
CA MET A 394 4.66 6.87 41.59
C MET A 394 4.20 7.22 43.00
N ALA A 395 3.07 7.92 43.13
CA ALA A 395 2.46 8.19 44.43
C ALA A 395 2.07 6.90 45.19
N LYS A 396 2.00 5.76 44.48
CA LYS A 396 1.77 4.41 45.03
C LYS A 396 3.04 3.54 45.06
N GLY A 397 4.21 4.11 44.77
CA GLY A 397 5.48 3.39 44.69
C GLY A 397 5.63 2.54 43.43
N LEU A 398 4.81 2.77 42.40
CA LEU A 398 4.79 2.03 41.15
C LEU A 398 5.14 2.91 39.96
N THR A 399 5.44 2.29 38.82
CA THR A 399 5.65 2.94 37.53
C THR A 399 5.14 2.03 36.42
N VAL A 400 4.99 2.58 35.22
CA VAL A 400 4.60 1.84 34.01
C VAL A 400 5.61 2.15 32.91
N VAL A 401 5.91 1.16 32.09
CA VAL A 401 6.77 1.36 30.92
C VAL A 401 6.05 2.25 29.91
N LEU A 402 6.58 3.44 29.67
CA LEU A 402 6.01 4.45 28.76
C LEU A 402 7.14 5.15 27.97
N GLY A 403 6.78 6.13 27.15
CA GLY A 403 7.74 6.93 26.40
C GLY A 403 8.51 7.96 27.25
N SER A 404 9.63 8.44 26.73
CA SER A 404 10.51 9.42 27.42
C SER A 404 9.98 10.85 27.49
N ARG A 405 8.81 11.16 26.89
CA ARG A 405 8.26 12.53 26.91
C ARG A 405 6.96 12.63 27.71
N PRO A 406 6.88 13.52 28.72
CA PRO A 406 5.74 13.55 29.65
C PRO A 406 4.43 13.95 28.96
N SER A 407 4.49 14.79 27.91
CA SER A 407 3.30 15.26 27.20
C SER A 407 2.71 14.28 26.18
N VAL A 408 3.31 13.11 25.96
CA VAL A 408 2.87 12.14 24.94
C VAL A 408 1.75 11.24 25.49
N GLY A 409 0.73 10.96 24.67
CA GLY A 409 -0.44 10.14 25.05
C GLY A 409 -0.56 8.82 24.29
N ALA A 410 -1.76 8.23 24.28
CA ALA A 410 -2.05 6.85 23.85
C ALA A 410 -1.51 6.39 22.50
N GLY A 411 -1.45 7.27 21.51
CA GLY A 411 -0.91 6.92 20.19
C GLY A 411 0.49 6.27 20.27
N LEU A 412 1.36 6.75 21.17
CA LEU A 412 2.71 6.20 21.30
C LEU A 412 2.73 4.81 21.95
N TRP A 413 2.10 4.65 23.10
CA TRP A 413 2.18 3.40 23.89
C TRP A 413 1.30 2.27 23.34
N LEU A 414 0.37 2.57 22.42
CA LEU A 414 -0.31 1.57 21.58
C LEU A 414 0.52 1.15 20.34
N GLN A 415 1.57 1.90 19.98
CA GLN A 415 2.38 1.67 18.77
C GLN A 415 3.82 1.21 19.09
N GLY A 416 4.06 0.69 20.29
CA GLY A 416 5.40 0.40 20.80
C GLY A 416 5.61 1.13 22.12
N GLY A 417 6.12 2.35 22.08
CA GLY A 417 6.44 3.16 23.25
C GLY A 417 7.87 2.92 23.70
N ILE A 418 8.76 3.78 23.21
CA ILE A 418 10.21 3.71 23.47
C ILE A 418 10.57 4.76 24.53
N GLY A 419 11.16 4.30 25.63
CA GLY A 419 11.57 5.12 26.77
C GLY A 419 12.67 4.42 27.59
N HIS A 420 12.97 4.90 28.79
CA HIS A 420 14.16 4.47 29.54
C HIS A 420 14.10 3.06 30.11
N LEU A 421 12.89 2.56 30.37
CA LEU A 421 12.67 1.25 30.97
C LEU A 421 12.62 0.10 29.96
N VAL A 422 12.73 0.39 28.66
CA VAL A 422 12.46 -0.64 27.64
C VAL A 422 13.47 -1.76 27.63
N ARG A 423 14.73 -1.47 28.00
CA ARG A 423 15.78 -2.49 28.12
C ARG A 423 15.53 -3.47 29.27
N GLN A 424 14.78 -3.04 30.29
CA GLN A 424 14.51 -3.83 31.48
C GLN A 424 13.20 -4.62 31.35
N TYR A 425 12.17 -4.02 30.76
CA TYR A 425 10.80 -4.55 30.80
C TYR A 425 10.11 -4.69 29.43
N GLY A 426 10.78 -4.36 28.32
CA GLY A 426 10.20 -4.39 26.97
C GLY A 426 9.54 -3.05 26.60
N LEU A 427 8.87 -2.98 25.46
CA LEU A 427 8.17 -1.77 25.01
C LEU A 427 6.92 -1.49 25.84
N ALA A 428 6.40 -0.26 25.83
CA ALA A 428 5.16 0.07 26.54
C ALA A 428 3.97 -0.82 26.11
N CYS A 429 3.90 -1.17 24.82
CA CYS A 429 2.87 -2.04 24.28
C CYS A 429 3.01 -3.49 24.76
N ASP A 430 4.18 -3.90 25.26
CA ASP A 430 4.38 -5.23 25.83
C ASP A 430 3.69 -5.36 27.19
N ALA A 431 3.51 -4.25 27.90
CA ALA A 431 2.84 -4.18 29.19
C ALA A 431 1.30 -4.21 29.10
N ILE A 432 0.72 -4.06 27.90
CA ILE A 432 -0.74 -4.09 27.72
C ILE A 432 -1.24 -5.53 27.88
N VAL A 433 -2.15 -5.73 28.84
CA VAL A 433 -2.79 -7.04 29.12
C VAL A 433 -4.28 -7.04 28.78
N GLY A 434 -4.89 -5.87 28.58
CA GLY A 434 -6.27 -5.76 28.12
C GLY A 434 -6.66 -4.34 27.76
N ALA A 435 -7.85 -4.18 27.17
CA ALA A 435 -8.36 -2.89 26.73
C ALA A 435 -9.89 -2.87 26.63
N VAL A 436 -10.44 -1.66 26.72
CA VAL A 436 -11.82 -1.35 26.34
C VAL A 436 -11.78 -0.55 25.04
N VAL A 437 -12.49 -1.02 24.01
CA VAL A 437 -12.44 -0.45 22.65
C VAL A 437 -13.83 -0.32 22.08
N VAL A 438 -14.12 0.78 21.37
CA VAL A 438 -15.30 0.88 20.51
C VAL A 438 -14.96 0.41 19.11
N SER A 439 -15.62 -0.66 18.66
CA SER A 439 -15.51 -1.24 17.33
C SER A 439 -15.93 -0.22 16.27
N VAL A 440 -15.05 0.07 15.31
CA VAL A 440 -15.42 0.93 14.18
C VAL A 440 -16.12 0.21 13.04
N ALA A 441 -16.21 -1.13 13.10
CA ALA A 441 -17.03 -1.93 12.18
C ALA A 441 -18.52 -1.95 12.60
N THR A 442 -18.79 -1.99 13.91
CA THR A 442 -20.16 -2.21 14.43
C THR A 442 -20.67 -1.13 15.37
N GLY A 443 -19.78 -0.29 15.94
CA GLY A 443 -20.13 0.65 17.00
C GLY A 443 -20.28 0.00 18.39
N GLU A 444 -20.03 -1.29 18.53
CA GLU A 444 -20.14 -2.03 19.80
C GLU A 444 -18.95 -1.77 20.72
N VAL A 445 -19.17 -1.88 22.03
CA VAL A 445 -18.11 -1.80 23.05
C VAL A 445 -17.52 -3.19 23.26
N LEU A 446 -16.21 -3.31 23.12
CA LEU A 446 -15.46 -4.54 23.25
C LEU A 446 -14.60 -4.50 24.51
N CYS A 447 -14.61 -5.59 25.26
CA CYS A 447 -13.65 -5.88 26.31
C CYS A 447 -12.68 -6.95 25.79
N ILE A 448 -11.40 -6.61 25.73
CA ILE A 448 -10.36 -7.44 25.10
C ILE A 448 -9.30 -7.77 26.14
N GLY A 449 -8.95 -9.04 26.30
CA GLY A 449 -7.92 -9.47 27.26
C GLY A 449 -8.37 -9.32 28.71
N TYR A 450 -7.46 -8.89 29.58
CA TYR A 450 -7.72 -8.70 31.01
C TYR A 450 -8.06 -7.24 31.35
N VAL A 451 -9.32 -7.02 31.74
CA VAL A 451 -9.84 -5.74 32.25
C VAL A 451 -10.49 -6.02 33.61
N PRO A 452 -10.09 -5.36 34.70
CA PRO A 452 -10.68 -5.59 36.02
C PRO A 452 -12.19 -5.39 36.01
N ASP A 453 -12.94 -6.21 36.76
CA ASP A 453 -14.41 -6.22 36.74
C ASP A 453 -15.03 -4.85 36.98
N GLN A 454 -14.47 -4.04 37.89
CA GLN A 454 -14.93 -2.68 38.17
C GLN A 454 -14.77 -1.71 37.00
N HIS A 455 -13.91 -2.02 36.03
CA HIS A 455 -13.61 -1.22 34.84
C HIS A 455 -14.21 -1.80 33.56
N GLN A 456 -14.97 -2.90 33.63
CA GLN A 456 -15.70 -3.45 32.50
C GLN A 456 -17.01 -2.68 32.27
N PRO A 457 -17.23 -2.06 31.10
CA PRO A 457 -18.47 -1.34 30.83
C PRO A 457 -19.67 -2.30 30.79
N PRO A 458 -20.86 -1.83 31.22
CA PRO A 458 -22.08 -2.64 31.11
C PRO A 458 -22.40 -2.92 29.64
N ASN A 459 -22.68 -4.19 29.31
CA ASN A 459 -22.92 -4.69 27.95
C ASN A 459 -21.69 -4.73 27.03
N ALA A 460 -20.47 -4.60 27.54
CA ALA A 460 -19.27 -4.85 26.74
C ALA A 460 -19.23 -6.31 26.29
N LEU A 461 -18.94 -6.53 25.00
CA LEU A 461 -18.84 -7.86 24.41
C LEU A 461 -17.40 -8.37 24.45
N ARG A 462 -17.23 -9.67 24.67
CA ARG A 462 -15.96 -10.37 24.42
C ARG A 462 -15.96 -10.97 23.02
N PRO A 463 -15.14 -10.46 22.08
CA PRO A 463 -15.12 -10.97 20.72
C PRO A 463 -14.39 -12.32 20.64
N LYS A 464 -14.84 -13.20 19.72
CA LYS A 464 -14.21 -14.53 19.53
C LYS A 464 -12.74 -14.45 19.11
N ASN A 465 -12.34 -13.36 18.46
CA ASN A 465 -10.98 -13.08 18.02
C ASN A 465 -10.24 -12.11 18.96
N GLU A 466 -10.56 -12.10 20.26
CA GLU A 466 -9.94 -11.18 21.22
C GLU A 466 -8.40 -11.29 21.27
N GLU A 467 -7.84 -12.49 21.06
CA GLU A 467 -6.39 -12.69 21.02
C GLU A 467 -5.73 -11.93 19.85
N ASP A 468 -6.34 -11.97 18.66
CA ASP A 468 -5.87 -11.21 17.50
C ASP A 468 -5.97 -9.70 17.73
N LEU A 469 -7.04 -9.24 18.37
CA LEU A 469 -7.25 -7.82 18.69
C LEU A 469 -6.26 -7.32 19.74
N LEU A 470 -6.06 -8.09 20.82
CA LEU A 470 -5.06 -7.77 21.85
C LEU A 470 -3.66 -7.71 21.22
N TRP A 471 -3.33 -8.70 20.40
CA TRP A 471 -2.07 -8.72 19.65
C TRP A 471 -1.91 -7.48 18.76
N GLY A 472 -2.96 -7.07 18.06
CA GLY A 472 -2.99 -5.86 17.23
C GLY A 472 -2.76 -4.56 18.01
N LEU A 473 -3.44 -4.41 19.16
CA LEU A 473 -3.29 -3.26 20.05
C LEU A 473 -1.88 -3.15 20.66
N ARG A 474 -1.16 -4.27 20.74
CA ARG A 474 0.24 -4.32 21.17
C ARG A 474 1.20 -3.97 20.02
N GLY A 475 1.04 -2.79 19.41
CA GLY A 475 2.04 -2.25 18.48
C GLY A 475 1.52 -1.61 17.19
N ALA A 476 0.28 -1.86 16.77
CA ALA A 476 -0.29 -1.24 15.57
C ALA A 476 -1.23 -0.06 15.87
N GLY A 477 -1.26 0.41 17.12
CA GLY A 477 -1.93 1.65 17.47
C GLY A 477 -3.44 1.56 17.40
N THR A 478 -4.05 2.64 16.97
CA THR A 478 -5.50 2.80 16.87
C THR A 478 -6.07 2.22 15.57
N ASN A 479 -5.40 1.27 14.91
CA ASN A 479 -5.85 0.74 13.61
C ASN A 479 -7.18 -0.02 13.69
N PHE A 480 -7.56 -0.57 14.85
CA PHE A 480 -8.64 -1.57 14.97
C PHE A 480 -9.89 -1.09 15.73
N GLY A 481 -9.91 0.18 16.16
CA GLY A 481 -11.02 0.75 16.91
C GLY A 481 -10.61 1.99 17.72
N ILE A 482 -11.59 2.65 18.33
CA ILE A 482 -11.34 3.78 19.23
C ILE A 482 -11.13 3.23 20.65
N VAL A 483 -9.88 3.26 21.12
CA VAL A 483 -9.51 2.79 22.46
C VAL A 483 -10.04 3.76 23.51
N ILE A 484 -10.74 3.23 24.50
CA ILE A 484 -11.27 3.98 25.65
C ILE A 484 -10.27 3.96 26.80
N SER A 485 -9.79 2.77 27.15
CA SER A 485 -8.80 2.53 28.19
C SER A 485 -7.99 1.26 27.90
N VAL A 486 -6.82 1.15 28.55
CA VAL A 486 -6.01 -0.06 28.58
C VAL A 486 -5.70 -0.46 30.03
N THR A 487 -5.43 -1.75 30.21
CA THR A 487 -4.84 -2.29 31.44
C THR A 487 -3.36 -2.56 31.18
N LEU A 488 -2.48 -1.93 31.97
CA LEU A 488 -1.02 -2.03 31.86
C LEU A 488 -0.44 -2.76 33.07
N LYS A 489 0.60 -3.57 32.85
CA LYS A 489 1.47 -4.04 33.93
C LYS A 489 2.26 -2.88 34.51
N ALA A 490 2.40 -2.88 35.83
CA ALA A 490 3.21 -1.93 36.57
C ALA A 490 4.38 -2.61 37.27
N HIS A 491 5.38 -1.80 37.61
CA HIS A 491 6.63 -2.23 38.25
C HIS A 491 6.94 -1.30 39.43
N PRO A 492 7.77 -1.71 40.41
CA PRO A 492 8.27 -0.81 41.43
C PRO A 492 8.94 0.43 40.82
N ALA A 493 8.61 1.62 41.32
CA ALA A 493 9.16 2.87 40.81
C ALA A 493 10.66 2.99 41.12
N PRO A 494 11.56 3.05 40.11
CA PRO A 494 12.98 3.23 40.34
C PRO A 494 13.35 4.72 40.51
N GLN A 495 14.51 4.95 41.10
CA GLN A 495 15.29 6.17 40.94
C GLN A 495 16.30 5.99 39.80
N TYR A 496 16.80 7.11 39.27
CA TYR A 496 17.74 7.15 38.15
C TYR A 496 18.98 7.96 38.52
N SER A 497 20.14 7.43 38.16
CA SER A 497 21.38 8.20 38.05
C SER A 497 21.57 8.60 36.59
N VAL A 498 21.76 9.89 36.34
CA VAL A 498 21.95 10.44 34.98
C VAL A 498 23.31 11.11 34.89
N GLN A 499 24.09 10.71 33.89
CA GLN A 499 25.41 11.27 33.59
C GLN A 499 25.48 11.66 32.12
N SER A 500 26.12 12.80 31.82
CA SER A 500 26.17 13.33 30.45
C SER A 500 27.57 13.77 30.03
N TRP A 501 27.86 13.61 28.74
CA TRP A 501 29.09 14.05 28.07
C TRP A 501 28.73 14.82 26.80
N ILE A 502 29.49 15.88 26.50
CA ILE A 502 29.44 16.57 25.21
C ILE A 502 30.87 16.78 24.73
N LYS A 503 31.21 16.22 23.57
CA LYS A 503 32.54 16.35 22.99
C LYS A 503 32.47 16.97 21.59
N PRO A 504 33.13 18.12 21.34
CA PRO A 504 33.31 18.64 19.98
C PRO A 504 34.24 17.71 19.19
N MET A 505 33.86 17.41 17.95
CA MET A 505 34.64 16.56 17.05
C MET A 505 35.51 17.42 16.13
N SER A 506 36.76 17.00 15.92
CA SER A 506 37.71 17.69 15.06
C SER A 506 37.44 17.40 13.58
N SER A 507 36.88 16.22 13.28
CA SER A 507 36.49 15.77 11.94
C SER A 507 35.41 14.69 12.02
N SER A 508 34.77 14.38 10.89
CA SER A 508 33.85 13.24 10.81
C SER A 508 34.53 11.89 11.04
N ASP A 509 35.81 11.74 10.71
CA ASP A 509 36.55 10.51 11.01
C ASP A 509 36.72 10.28 12.51
N GLU A 510 36.97 11.35 13.29
CA GLU A 510 37.00 11.25 14.76
C GLU A 510 35.64 10.79 15.31
N ALA A 511 34.55 11.36 14.77
CA ALA A 511 33.19 10.99 15.17
C ALA A 511 32.88 9.52 14.87
N ARG A 512 33.24 9.03 13.67
CA ARG A 512 33.07 7.61 13.28
C ARG A 512 33.84 6.67 14.19
N VAL A 513 35.10 6.99 14.51
CA VAL A 513 35.92 6.21 15.46
C VAL A 513 35.29 6.20 16.84
N MET A 514 34.76 7.33 17.31
CA MET A 514 34.10 7.41 18.62
C MET A 514 32.79 6.63 18.68
N LEU A 515 31.95 6.68 17.63
CA LEU A 515 30.74 5.86 17.55
C LEU A 515 31.07 4.37 17.65
N ARG A 516 32.11 3.91 16.93
CA ARG A 516 32.59 2.53 17.03
C ARG A 516 33.08 2.17 18.43
N ARG A 517 33.87 3.05 19.07
CA ARG A 517 34.36 2.80 20.43
C ARG A 517 33.22 2.71 21.45
N ILE A 518 32.23 3.59 21.34
CA ILE A 518 31.04 3.54 22.21
C ILE A 518 30.31 2.21 22.01
N ASP A 519 30.06 1.82 20.78
CA ASP A 519 29.36 0.57 20.46
C ASP A 519 30.09 -0.68 21.00
N GLU A 520 31.38 -0.82 20.69
CA GLU A 520 32.20 -1.98 21.06
C GLU A 520 32.56 -2.05 22.55
N GLN A 521 32.87 -0.90 23.16
CA GLN A 521 33.46 -0.85 24.50
C GLN A 521 32.45 -0.55 25.60
N VAL A 522 31.30 0.05 25.26
CA VAL A 522 30.26 0.45 26.21
C VAL A 522 28.97 -0.32 25.94
N VAL A 523 28.31 -0.07 24.82
CA VAL A 523 26.92 -0.51 24.53
C VAL A 523 26.75 -2.01 24.73
N LYS A 524 27.63 -2.81 24.11
CA LYS A 524 27.62 -4.28 24.18
C LYS A 524 27.90 -4.85 25.58
N LYS A 525 28.35 -4.03 26.54
CA LYS A 525 28.72 -4.43 27.90
C LYS A 525 27.81 -3.86 28.98
N LEU A 526 26.92 -2.92 28.64
CA LEU A 526 26.04 -2.29 29.63
C LEU A 526 24.98 -3.29 30.14
N PRO A 527 24.79 -3.40 31.47
CA PRO A 527 23.75 -4.23 32.04
C PRO A 527 22.35 -3.70 31.68
N ARG A 528 21.31 -4.53 31.86
CA ARG A 528 19.93 -4.23 31.44
C ARG A 528 19.32 -2.97 32.08
N HIS A 529 19.73 -2.63 33.30
CA HIS A 529 19.26 -1.44 34.03
C HIS A 529 20.01 -0.14 33.64
N GLN A 530 20.94 -0.21 32.67
CA GLN A 530 21.69 0.96 32.17
C GLN A 530 21.48 1.20 30.67
N SER A 531 21.09 2.39 30.24
CA SER A 531 21.02 2.77 28.81
C SER A 531 21.98 3.92 28.50
N ALA A 532 22.49 3.97 27.27
CA ALA A 532 23.43 5.00 26.84
C ALA A 532 22.98 5.59 25.50
N ASP A 533 22.27 6.71 25.58
CA ASP A 533 21.74 7.41 24.42
C ASP A 533 22.82 8.31 23.82
N ALA A 534 22.96 8.27 22.50
CA ALA A 534 23.92 9.09 21.77
C ALA A 534 23.25 10.16 20.91
N TYR A 535 23.90 11.30 20.75
CA TYR A 535 23.38 12.47 20.06
C TYR A 535 24.43 13.02 19.11
N LEU A 536 24.07 13.17 17.84
CA LEU A 536 24.89 13.85 16.84
C LEU A 536 24.22 15.15 16.45
N PHE A 537 24.91 16.25 16.61
CA PHE A 537 24.40 17.58 16.29
C PHE A 537 25.54 18.52 15.91
N SER A 538 25.20 19.69 15.38
CA SER A 538 26.18 20.72 15.02
C SER A 538 25.91 22.00 15.78
N GLU A 539 26.93 22.53 16.44
CA GLU A 539 26.89 23.83 17.12
C GLU A 539 28.02 24.71 16.60
N ALA A 540 27.72 25.97 16.28
CA ALA A 540 28.67 26.92 15.67
C ALA A 540 29.44 26.37 14.44
N GLY A 541 28.79 25.51 13.65
CA GLY A 541 29.38 24.87 12.46
C GLY A 541 30.32 23.70 12.76
N LYS A 542 30.42 23.24 14.01
CA LYS A 542 31.23 22.08 14.41
C LYS A 542 30.34 20.91 14.80
N LEU A 543 30.71 19.71 14.37
CA LEU A 543 30.08 18.45 14.77
C LEU A 543 30.35 18.18 16.25
N HIS A 544 29.33 17.74 16.98
CA HIS A 544 29.40 17.34 18.38
C HIS A 544 28.80 15.97 18.57
N LEU A 545 29.40 15.20 19.47
CA LEU A 545 28.87 13.94 19.98
C LEU A 545 28.50 14.14 21.45
N GLY A 546 27.22 14.03 21.76
CA GLY A 546 26.69 13.99 23.11
C GLY A 546 26.33 12.55 23.50
N VAL A 547 26.52 12.20 24.77
CA VAL A 547 26.11 10.90 25.32
C VAL A 547 25.45 11.11 26.68
N SER A 548 24.32 10.47 26.92
CA SER A 548 23.65 10.41 28.22
C SER A 548 23.57 8.96 28.69
N LEU A 549 24.12 8.66 29.87
CA LEU A 549 23.98 7.39 30.54
C LEU A 549 22.87 7.49 31.60
N TYR A 550 21.91 6.58 31.53
CA TYR A 550 20.85 6.43 32.52
C TYR A 550 21.01 5.10 33.23
N GLU A 551 20.93 5.11 34.55
CA GLU A 551 21.01 3.91 35.38
C GLU A 551 19.86 3.86 36.37
N SER A 552 18.99 2.84 36.27
CA SER A 552 17.83 2.65 37.16
C SER A 552 18.19 1.78 38.37
N PHE A 553 17.71 2.17 39.55
CA PHE A 553 17.91 1.44 40.82
C PHE A 553 16.75 1.68 41.81
N ILE A 554 16.58 0.80 42.81
CA ILE A 554 15.50 0.89 43.80
C ILE A 554 15.99 1.38 45.17
N SER A 555 17.15 0.91 45.65
CA SER A 555 17.56 1.12 47.05
C SER A 555 18.80 2.01 47.21
N GLU A 556 19.92 1.67 46.57
CA GLU A 556 21.16 2.46 46.69
C GLU A 556 21.64 2.95 45.32
N PRO A 557 22.14 4.19 45.24
CA PRO A 557 22.69 4.71 44.01
C PRO A 557 23.96 3.93 43.63
N PRO A 558 24.16 3.70 42.33
CA PRO A 558 25.29 2.92 41.82
C PRO A 558 26.64 3.61 42.10
N SER A 559 27.70 2.81 42.30
CA SER A 559 29.09 3.29 42.28
C SER A 559 29.46 3.78 40.88
N SER A 560 30.28 4.83 40.76
CA SER A 560 30.57 5.51 39.48
C SER A 560 30.94 4.55 38.33
N ASN A 561 30.36 4.79 37.16
CA ASN A 561 30.48 3.88 36.02
C ASN A 561 31.78 4.16 35.21
N SER A 562 32.76 3.27 35.31
CA SER A 562 34.12 3.50 34.77
C SER A 562 34.24 3.39 33.25
N LEU A 563 33.28 2.77 32.55
CA LEU A 563 33.40 2.43 31.13
C LEU A 563 33.33 3.65 30.22
N LEU A 564 32.28 4.48 30.36
CA LEU A 564 32.14 5.70 29.55
C LEU A 564 33.20 6.75 29.91
N GLU A 565 33.59 6.85 31.19
CA GLU A 565 34.68 7.73 31.59
C GLU A 565 36.03 7.35 30.95
N THR A 566 36.27 6.05 30.74
CA THR A 566 37.45 5.56 30.03
C THR A 566 37.45 5.95 28.54
N VAL A 567 36.26 6.05 27.92
CA VAL A 567 36.11 6.34 26.48
C VAL A 567 36.04 7.85 26.20
N LEU A 568 35.24 8.59 26.97
CA LEU A 568 34.89 10.00 26.74
C LEU A 568 35.53 10.97 27.74
N GLY A 569 36.17 10.48 28.81
CA GLY A 569 36.70 11.31 29.89
C GLY A 569 35.64 11.60 30.98
N PRO A 570 35.93 12.52 31.91
CA PRO A 570 35.03 12.81 33.04
C PRO A 570 33.68 13.35 32.55
N ALA A 571 32.60 12.94 33.23
CA ALA A 571 31.25 13.44 32.95
C ALA A 571 31.11 14.94 33.28
N LEU A 572 30.17 15.61 32.62
CA LEU A 572 29.81 17.01 32.91
C LEU A 572 29.17 17.18 34.30
N GLY A 573 28.58 16.10 34.82
CA GLY A 573 27.94 16.03 36.13
C GLY A 573 27.18 14.71 36.31
N THR A 574 26.78 14.42 37.55
CA THR A 574 25.89 13.30 37.89
C THR A 574 24.70 13.85 38.67
N GLN A 575 23.49 13.43 38.31
CA GLN A 575 22.26 13.80 38.99
C GLN A 575 21.46 12.54 39.35
N VAL A 576 20.95 12.48 40.58
CA VAL A 576 20.03 11.43 41.02
C VAL A 576 18.62 12.01 41.05
N VAL A 577 17.71 11.41 40.30
CA VAL A 577 16.34 11.88 40.12
C VAL A 577 15.36 10.71 40.16
N ASP A 578 14.10 11.00 40.45
CA ASP A 578 13.02 10.02 40.34
C ASP A 578 12.49 9.95 38.89
N CYS A 579 11.41 9.19 38.63
CA CYS A 579 10.91 9.05 37.25
C CYS A 579 10.33 10.37 36.69
N ILE A 580 9.89 11.32 37.53
CA ILE A 580 9.40 12.63 37.07
C ILE A 580 10.59 13.53 36.76
N GLY A 581 11.55 13.63 37.68
CA GLY A 581 12.76 14.43 37.52
C GLY A 581 13.64 13.98 36.36
N LEU A 582 13.52 12.72 35.93
CA LEU A 582 14.16 12.22 34.72
C LEU A 582 13.76 13.02 33.47
N PHE A 583 12.49 13.39 33.32
CA PHE A 583 12.01 14.18 32.18
C PHE A 583 12.67 15.56 32.08
N ASP A 584 13.10 16.12 33.21
CA ASP A 584 13.75 17.43 33.30
C ASP A 584 15.28 17.35 33.24
N THR A 585 15.84 16.14 33.30
CA THR A 585 17.29 15.91 33.35
C THR A 585 17.86 15.46 32.01
N GLU A 586 17.08 14.77 31.18
CA GLU A 586 17.49 14.31 29.85
C GLU A 586 18.10 15.43 28.99
N MET A 587 19.29 15.21 28.45
CA MET A 587 20.01 16.20 27.62
C MET A 587 19.18 16.67 26.40
N TYR A 588 18.37 15.77 25.84
CA TYR A 588 17.43 16.09 24.77
C TYR A 588 16.36 17.11 25.17
N MET A 589 15.84 16.99 26.40
CA MET A 589 14.74 17.80 26.93
C MET A 589 15.24 19.08 27.59
N SER A 590 16.38 19.01 28.28
CA SER A 590 16.89 20.06 29.17
C SER A 590 18.02 20.90 28.54
N GLY A 591 18.86 20.28 27.71
CA GLY A 591 20.05 20.92 27.13
C GLY A 591 19.88 21.40 25.70
N MET A 592 19.33 20.56 24.81
CA MET A 592 19.23 20.90 23.39
C MET A 592 18.15 21.96 23.13
N HIS A 593 18.51 22.98 22.34
CA HIS A 593 17.66 24.13 21.97
C HIS A 593 17.28 25.09 23.12
N GLY A 594 18.00 25.03 24.25
CA GLY A 594 17.78 25.91 25.41
C GLY A 594 16.77 25.38 26.43
N GLY A 595 16.39 24.10 26.34
CA GLY A 595 15.43 23.46 27.23
C GLY A 595 14.02 24.09 27.19
N HIS A 596 13.24 23.90 28.25
CA HIS A 596 11.91 24.52 28.40
C HIS A 596 11.93 26.06 28.37
N ALA A 597 13.09 26.68 28.66
CA ALA A 597 13.29 28.12 28.62
C ALA A 597 13.77 28.66 27.25
N GLY A 598 14.13 27.77 26.31
CA GLY A 598 14.57 28.10 24.97
C GLY A 598 13.43 28.60 24.08
N GLY A 599 13.73 29.53 23.18
CA GLY A 599 12.73 30.16 22.31
C GLY A 599 11.81 29.17 21.56
N LYS A 600 10.61 29.63 21.19
CA LYS A 600 9.56 28.82 20.55
C LYS A 600 10.04 28.19 19.23
N THR A 601 10.22 26.87 19.20
CA THR A 601 10.57 26.08 18.00
C THR A 601 9.40 25.21 17.51
N SER A 602 9.58 24.68 16.30
CA SER A 602 8.79 23.63 15.64
C SER A 602 9.73 22.56 15.12
N SER A 603 9.23 21.34 14.91
CA SER A 603 10.06 20.19 14.52
C SER A 603 9.32 19.17 13.67
N PHE A 604 10.06 18.45 12.84
CA PHE A 604 9.61 17.29 12.08
C PHE A 604 10.60 16.13 12.28
N LYS A 605 10.12 14.89 12.34
CA LYS A 605 10.95 13.73 12.64
C LYS A 605 10.43 12.43 12.02
N ARG A 606 11.34 11.49 11.81
CA ARG A 606 11.09 10.08 11.50
C ARG A 606 12.15 9.22 12.20
N CYS A 607 11.82 7.96 12.46
CA CYS A 607 12.67 7.06 13.24
C CYS A 607 12.90 5.74 12.53
N VAL A 608 14.17 5.37 12.35
CA VAL A 608 14.61 4.06 11.83
C VAL A 608 15.31 3.27 12.92
N PHE A 609 15.25 1.94 12.86
CA PHE A 609 15.93 1.05 13.79
C PHE A 609 17.26 0.59 13.22
N LEU A 610 18.35 0.84 13.93
CA LEU A 610 19.72 0.53 13.53
C LEU A 610 20.36 -0.50 14.48
N LYS A 611 21.29 -1.26 13.92
CA LYS A 611 22.17 -2.20 14.62
C LYS A 611 23.61 -1.87 14.25
N ASP A 612 24.53 -2.01 15.19
CA ASP A 612 25.95 -1.73 15.00
C ASP A 612 26.20 -0.34 14.40
N ILE A 613 25.88 0.72 15.16
CA ILE A 613 26.08 2.11 14.71
C ILE A 613 27.57 2.45 14.46
N GLY A 614 28.49 1.57 14.87
CA GLY A 614 29.93 1.64 14.63
C GLY A 614 30.37 1.08 13.27
N ALA A 615 29.47 0.40 12.54
CA ALA A 615 29.70 -0.07 11.19
C ALA A 615 30.07 1.09 10.26
N ALA A 616 31.01 0.84 9.35
CA ALA A 616 31.65 1.92 8.58
C ALA A 616 30.65 2.71 7.72
N ASP A 617 29.71 2.02 7.07
CA ASP A 617 28.66 2.61 6.25
C ASP A 617 27.63 3.39 7.08
N ILE A 618 27.16 2.83 8.20
CA ILE A 618 26.20 3.51 9.09
C ILE A 618 26.84 4.76 9.70
N ALA A 619 28.03 4.64 10.28
CA ALA A 619 28.73 5.76 10.90
C ALA A 619 29.05 6.88 9.88
N GLU A 620 29.39 6.54 8.63
CA GLU A 620 29.55 7.50 7.55
C GLU A 620 28.25 8.27 7.27
N LYS A 621 27.12 7.56 7.11
CA LYS A 621 25.82 8.20 6.83
C LYS A 621 25.32 9.06 7.99
N LEU A 622 25.48 8.60 9.23
CA LEU A 622 25.11 9.38 10.43
C LEU A 622 25.92 10.68 10.54
N THR A 623 27.23 10.63 10.27
CA THR A 623 28.10 11.82 10.32
C THR A 623 27.83 12.77 9.14
N ALA A 624 27.71 12.24 7.93
CA ALA A 624 27.38 13.01 6.73
C ALA A 624 26.02 13.72 6.83
N ALA A 625 25.02 13.10 7.47
CA ALA A 625 23.70 13.70 7.68
C ALA A 625 23.79 15.03 8.44
N ILE A 626 24.65 15.13 9.45
CA ILE A 626 24.84 16.36 10.23
C ILE A 626 25.70 17.39 9.49
N GLU A 627 26.70 16.95 8.72
CA GLU A 627 27.52 17.85 7.89
C GLU A 627 26.69 18.51 6.78
N ASN A 628 25.82 17.74 6.12
CA ASN A 628 25.00 18.17 4.99
C ASN A 628 23.67 18.82 5.40
N ARG A 629 23.49 19.15 6.67
CA ARG A 629 22.26 19.78 7.16
C ARG A 629 22.00 21.12 6.46
N PRO A 630 20.73 21.49 6.23
CA PRO A 630 20.41 22.71 5.49
C PRO A 630 20.66 23.99 6.31
N PRO A 631 21.33 25.02 5.76
CA PRO A 631 21.36 26.35 6.36
C PRO A 631 20.02 27.09 6.11
N PRO A 632 19.51 27.90 7.06
CA PRO A 632 20.09 28.23 8.36
C PRO A 632 19.53 27.36 9.50
N ALA A 633 19.09 26.11 9.27
CA ALA A 633 18.56 25.23 10.32
C ALA A 633 19.72 24.74 11.22
N PRO A 634 20.06 25.47 12.30
CA PRO A 634 21.30 25.26 13.05
C PRO A 634 21.11 24.18 14.13
N ARG A 635 19.96 23.50 14.12
CA ARG A 635 19.40 22.76 15.24
C ARG A 635 18.87 21.38 14.84
N CYS A 636 19.19 20.90 13.65
CA CYS A 636 18.92 19.51 13.27
C CYS A 636 19.88 18.57 14.00
N TYR A 637 19.39 17.41 14.45
CA TYR A 637 20.18 16.43 15.18
C TYR A 637 19.67 15.01 14.95
N LEU A 638 20.52 14.03 15.26
CA LEU A 638 20.18 12.62 15.35
C LEU A 638 20.18 12.21 16.82
N HIS A 639 19.13 11.51 17.25
CA HIS A 639 19.03 10.94 18.58
C HIS A 639 18.99 9.42 18.46
N LEU A 640 20.00 8.76 19.00
CA LEU A 640 20.18 7.31 19.00
C LEU A 640 19.79 6.80 20.40
N LEU A 641 18.53 6.37 20.56
CA LEU A 641 18.03 5.81 21.82
C LEU A 641 18.44 4.35 21.95
N HIS A 642 19.14 3.99 23.02
CA HIS A 642 19.64 2.64 23.22
C HIS A 642 18.52 1.69 23.65
N GLY A 643 18.22 0.71 22.80
CA GLY A 643 17.31 -0.41 23.04
C GLY A 643 18.04 -1.71 23.38
N SER A 644 17.66 -2.81 22.69
CA SER A 644 18.02 -4.18 23.07
C SER A 644 17.48 -4.56 24.47
N GLY A 645 18.08 -5.58 25.10
CA GLY A 645 17.60 -6.12 26.37
C GLY A 645 16.22 -6.78 26.22
N ALA A 646 15.31 -6.48 27.13
CA ALA A 646 13.96 -7.05 27.13
C ALA A 646 13.17 -6.80 25.83
N VAL A 647 13.49 -5.75 25.05
CA VAL A 647 12.88 -5.54 23.72
C VAL A 647 13.21 -6.70 22.77
N ALA A 648 14.44 -7.22 22.83
CA ALA A 648 14.91 -8.30 21.96
C ALA A 648 14.52 -9.71 22.46
N ASP A 649 14.16 -9.84 23.74
CA ASP A 649 13.70 -11.11 24.33
C ASP A 649 12.31 -11.51 23.79
N VAL A 650 11.48 -10.53 23.42
CA VAL A 650 10.14 -10.74 22.88
C VAL A 650 10.25 -11.24 21.43
N VAL A 651 9.66 -12.39 21.14
CA VAL A 651 9.67 -12.97 19.79
C VAL A 651 8.93 -12.03 18.83
N PRO A 652 9.46 -11.73 17.63
CA PRO A 652 8.85 -10.79 16.68
C PRO A 652 7.36 -11.00 16.39
N SER A 653 6.87 -12.24 16.43
CA SER A 653 5.46 -12.57 16.16
C SER A 653 4.50 -12.42 17.34
N GLU A 654 5.00 -12.21 18.57
CA GLU A 654 4.17 -12.17 19.79
C GLU A 654 3.30 -10.92 19.93
N THR A 655 3.65 -9.85 19.22
CA THR A 655 2.93 -8.57 19.25
C THR A 655 2.88 -7.98 17.84
N ALA A 656 1.99 -7.02 17.59
CA ALA A 656 1.98 -6.30 16.31
C ALA A 656 3.31 -5.59 16.01
N PHE A 657 4.05 -5.16 17.03
CA PHE A 657 5.39 -4.60 16.88
C PHE A 657 6.42 -5.69 16.56
N GLY A 658 6.64 -5.96 15.27
CA GLY A 658 7.52 -7.03 14.80
C GLY A 658 9.01 -6.67 14.66
N CYS A 659 9.35 -5.37 14.66
CA CYS A 659 10.73 -4.91 14.48
C CYS A 659 11.51 -4.99 15.80
N ARG A 660 11.96 -6.17 16.23
CA ARG A 660 12.59 -6.39 17.56
C ARG A 660 14.12 -6.44 17.55
N ASP A 661 14.74 -6.74 16.40
CA ASP A 661 16.21 -6.89 16.28
C ASP A 661 16.92 -5.57 15.97
N TRP A 662 17.09 -4.72 16.99
CA TRP A 662 17.83 -3.46 16.90
C TRP A 662 18.47 -3.05 18.21
N GLU A 663 19.53 -2.25 18.12
CA GLU A 663 20.26 -1.70 19.27
C GLU A 663 19.92 -0.23 19.49
N TYR A 664 19.63 0.50 18.40
CA TYR A 664 19.31 1.92 18.45
C TYR A 664 18.04 2.27 17.68
N ALA A 665 17.15 3.02 18.32
CA ALA A 665 16.13 3.78 17.64
C ALA A 665 16.73 5.15 17.24
N CYS A 666 16.99 5.32 15.95
CA CYS A 666 17.58 6.53 15.39
C CYS A 666 16.50 7.51 14.94
N VAL A 667 16.21 8.49 15.80
CA VAL A 667 15.26 9.58 15.52
C VAL A 667 15.99 10.72 14.83
N VAL A 668 15.69 10.91 13.55
CA VAL A 668 16.20 12.02 12.73
C VAL A 668 15.27 13.21 12.94
N THR A 669 15.76 14.31 13.50
CA THR A 669 14.90 15.46 13.83
C THR A 669 15.39 16.76 13.20
N ALA A 670 14.52 17.36 12.41
CA ALA A 670 14.65 18.72 11.93
C ALA A 670 13.97 19.71 12.90
N VAL A 671 14.64 20.84 13.16
CA VAL A 671 14.13 21.88 14.07
C VAL A 671 14.32 23.26 13.45
N TRP A 672 13.27 24.09 13.50
CA TRP A 672 13.30 25.48 13.05
C TRP A 672 12.58 26.40 14.04
N ALA A 673 12.77 27.72 13.87
CA ALA A 673 12.10 28.73 14.67
C ALA A 673 10.61 28.83 14.28
N ARG A 674 9.71 28.94 15.27
CA ARG A 674 8.26 28.83 15.04
C ARG A 674 7.68 29.93 14.14
N ASP A 675 8.30 31.11 14.12
CA ASP A 675 7.95 32.19 13.20
C ASP A 675 8.22 31.85 11.72
N ARG A 676 8.91 30.73 11.46
CA ARG A 676 9.18 30.17 10.13
C ARG A 676 8.28 28.97 9.77
N ASP A 677 7.25 28.67 10.55
CA ASP A 677 6.26 27.66 10.17
C ASP A 677 5.64 27.98 8.79
N GLY A 678 5.46 26.96 7.96
CA GLY A 678 4.95 27.11 6.58
C GLY A 678 5.89 27.81 5.59
N THR A 679 7.14 28.08 5.96
CA THR A 679 8.14 28.69 5.06
C THR A 679 8.99 27.66 4.32
N ASP A 680 9.73 28.10 3.30
CA ASP A 680 10.70 27.27 2.58
C ASP A 680 11.75 26.65 3.51
N SER A 681 12.15 27.35 4.57
CA SER A 681 13.11 26.81 5.55
C SER A 681 12.57 25.60 6.30
N ALA A 682 11.28 25.60 6.66
CA ALA A 682 10.63 24.46 7.31
C ALA A 682 10.55 23.27 6.36
N GLN A 683 10.19 23.52 5.10
CA GLN A 683 10.10 22.47 4.07
C GLN A 683 11.46 21.85 3.74
N ILE A 684 12.51 22.67 3.59
CA ILE A 684 13.88 22.18 3.38
C ILE A 684 14.33 21.31 4.56
N ALA A 685 13.98 21.69 5.79
CA ALA A 685 14.31 20.92 6.97
C ALA A 685 13.54 19.58 7.01
N THR A 686 12.25 19.57 6.65
CA THR A 686 11.46 18.34 6.47
C THR A 686 12.05 17.44 5.39
N GLN A 687 12.46 18.01 4.24
CA GLN A 687 13.07 17.24 3.15
C GLN A 687 14.39 16.59 3.58
N TRP A 688 15.23 17.32 4.32
CA TRP A 688 16.45 16.75 4.90
C TRP A 688 16.19 15.51 5.77
N VAL A 689 15.09 15.48 6.54
CA VAL A 689 14.71 14.27 7.30
C VAL A 689 14.46 13.11 6.36
N TYR A 690 13.67 13.32 5.30
CA TYR A 690 13.38 12.25 4.33
C TYR A 690 14.63 11.78 3.57
N ASP A 691 15.54 12.69 3.21
CA ASP A 691 16.78 12.35 2.52
C ASP A 691 17.68 11.47 3.40
N VAL A 692 17.87 11.84 4.67
CA VAL A 692 18.64 11.05 5.65
C VAL A 692 17.97 9.70 5.90
N ILE A 693 16.63 9.65 5.98
CA ILE A 693 15.90 8.39 6.16
C ILE A 693 16.07 7.50 4.93
N ALA A 694 16.00 8.04 3.72
CA ALA A 694 16.20 7.28 2.48
C ALA A 694 17.58 6.63 2.42
N ASP A 695 18.61 7.33 2.91
CA ASP A 695 19.99 6.81 3.00
C ASP A 695 20.14 5.70 4.05
N LEU A 696 19.46 5.82 5.19
CA LEU A 696 19.55 4.84 6.29
C LEU A 696 18.61 3.64 6.11
N LEU A 697 17.53 3.78 5.36
CA LEU A 697 16.47 2.76 5.22
C LEU A 697 16.98 1.40 4.70
N PRO A 698 17.93 1.30 3.75
CA PRO A 698 18.48 0.01 3.31
C PRO A 698 19.28 -0.72 4.39
N LEU A 699 19.85 0.04 5.34
CA LEU A 699 20.68 -0.45 6.44
C LEU A 699 19.88 -0.70 7.73
N SER A 700 18.59 -0.32 7.75
CA SER A 700 17.76 -0.42 8.94
C SER A 700 17.09 -1.78 9.11
N SER A 701 16.94 -2.21 10.36
CA SER A 701 16.16 -3.39 10.76
C SER A 701 14.65 -3.14 10.75
N GLY A 702 14.22 -1.88 10.65
CA GLY A 702 12.82 -1.50 10.62
C GLY A 702 12.61 0.02 10.75
N VAL A 703 11.34 0.42 10.82
CA VAL A 703 10.91 1.82 10.99
C VAL A 703 9.93 1.91 12.14
N TYR A 704 9.93 3.01 12.88
CA TYR A 704 8.97 3.21 13.97
C TYR A 704 7.62 3.73 13.44
N GLY A 705 6.57 2.90 13.52
CA GLY A 705 5.24 3.24 12.98
C GLY A 705 4.53 4.41 13.69
N ALA A 706 4.95 4.80 14.89
CA ALA A 706 4.30 5.88 15.65
C ALA A 706 4.54 7.29 15.07
N ASP A 707 5.56 7.44 14.23
CA ASP A 707 5.86 8.70 13.52
C ASP A 707 5.28 8.70 12.09
N LEU A 708 4.50 7.69 11.69
CA LEU A 708 3.97 7.54 10.32
C LEU A 708 2.46 7.78 10.28
N GLY A 709 1.99 8.31 9.14
CA GLY A 709 0.56 8.34 8.79
C GLY A 709 0.36 8.20 7.27
N PRO A 710 -0.82 8.54 6.73
CA PRO A 710 -1.15 8.32 5.32
C PRO A 710 -0.47 9.30 4.35
N ASP A 711 0.65 9.91 4.74
CA ASP A 711 1.48 10.70 3.84
C ASP A 711 2.08 9.78 2.75
N PRO A 712 1.92 10.08 1.45
CA PRO A 712 2.51 9.28 0.38
C PRO A 712 4.01 9.08 0.50
N ARG A 713 4.74 10.02 1.12
CA ARG A 713 6.19 9.91 1.37
C ARG A 713 6.53 8.84 2.40
N ASP A 714 5.61 8.53 3.31
CA ASP A 714 5.77 7.48 4.32
C ASP A 714 5.46 6.08 3.78
N ALA A 715 4.94 5.94 2.55
CA ALA A 715 4.54 4.64 2.00
C ALA A 715 5.67 3.60 2.01
N ALA A 716 6.89 3.99 1.63
CA ALA A 716 8.06 3.11 1.66
C ALA A 716 8.51 2.75 3.08
N LEU A 717 8.31 3.65 4.04
CA LEU A 717 8.65 3.48 5.45
C LEU A 717 7.67 2.53 6.13
N ALA A 718 6.37 2.69 5.85
CA ALA A 718 5.29 1.89 6.42
C ALA A 718 5.43 0.39 6.12
N VAL A 719 5.96 0.04 4.94
CA VAL A 719 6.27 -1.36 4.57
C VAL A 719 7.25 -2.03 5.56
N LYS A 720 8.14 -1.25 6.19
CA LYS A 720 9.11 -1.74 7.17
C LYS A 720 8.70 -1.48 8.63
N ALA A 721 7.48 -0.99 8.89
CA ALA A 721 7.08 -0.57 10.24
C ALA A 721 6.76 -1.75 11.19
N PHE A 722 6.28 -2.87 10.63
CA PHE A 722 5.77 -4.00 11.42
C PHE A 722 6.56 -5.30 11.23
N GLY A 723 7.68 -5.26 10.49
CA GLY A 723 8.47 -6.44 10.16
C GLY A 723 7.61 -7.53 9.49
N PRO A 724 7.74 -8.80 9.90
CA PRO A 724 6.98 -9.91 9.30
C PRO A 724 5.46 -9.85 9.55
N ASN A 725 5.00 -8.96 10.44
CA ASN A 725 3.60 -8.94 10.91
C ASN A 725 2.67 -8.09 10.03
N GLY A 726 3.20 -7.31 9.09
CA GLY A 726 2.43 -6.33 8.31
C GLY A 726 1.21 -6.93 7.59
N ARG A 727 1.35 -8.14 7.03
CA ARG A 727 0.24 -8.85 6.35
C ARG A 727 -0.87 -9.26 7.29
N ARG A 728 -0.52 -9.84 8.46
CA ARG A 728 -1.49 -10.24 9.48
C ARG A 728 -2.27 -9.01 9.97
N LEU A 729 -1.60 -7.88 10.15
CA LEU A 729 -2.23 -6.62 10.53
C LEU A 729 -3.18 -6.09 9.46
N ALA A 730 -2.78 -6.10 8.19
CA ALA A 730 -3.64 -5.65 7.10
C ALA A 730 -4.94 -6.48 7.03
N ARG A 731 -4.87 -7.80 7.22
CA ARG A 731 -6.06 -8.67 7.26
C ARG A 731 -6.92 -8.41 8.50
N LEU A 732 -6.29 -8.14 9.63
CA LEU A 732 -7.02 -7.77 10.84
C LEU A 732 -7.75 -6.44 10.63
N LYS A 733 -7.12 -5.47 9.97
CA LYS A 733 -7.71 -4.17 9.63
C LYS A 733 -8.91 -4.31 8.71
N GLU A 734 -8.85 -5.14 7.66
CA GLU A 734 -10.00 -5.39 6.78
C GLU A 734 -11.23 -5.92 7.53
N ARG A 735 -11.02 -6.75 8.56
CA ARG A 735 -12.11 -7.28 9.40
C ARG A 735 -12.62 -6.27 10.42
N CYS A 736 -11.73 -5.50 11.03
CA CYS A 736 -12.06 -4.59 12.14
C CYS A 736 -12.50 -3.19 11.69
N ASP A 737 -12.13 -2.79 10.48
CA ASP A 737 -12.48 -1.51 9.87
C ASP A 737 -12.68 -1.64 8.36
N PRO A 738 -13.68 -2.44 7.91
CA PRO A 738 -13.96 -2.67 6.49
C PRO A 738 -14.38 -1.39 5.73
N HIS A 739 -14.80 -0.35 6.46
CA HIS A 739 -15.26 0.92 5.91
C HIS A 739 -14.20 2.03 5.98
N ASN A 740 -12.99 1.71 6.44
CA ASN A 740 -11.88 2.65 6.57
C ASN A 740 -12.25 3.92 7.37
N VAL A 741 -13.00 3.74 8.46
CA VAL A 741 -13.36 4.79 9.41
C VAL A 741 -12.10 5.39 10.02
N LEU A 742 -11.07 4.59 10.30
CA LEU A 742 -9.79 5.05 10.84
C LEU A 742 -8.72 5.03 9.74
N ALA A 743 -8.89 5.91 8.76
CA ALA A 743 -8.05 6.01 7.56
C ALA A 743 -6.69 6.69 7.79
N TYR A 744 -6.54 7.46 8.88
CA TYR A 744 -5.39 8.33 9.14
C TYR A 744 -4.43 7.78 10.19
N THR A 745 -4.44 6.46 10.37
CA THR A 745 -3.50 5.73 11.23
C THR A 745 -2.21 5.41 10.47
N CYS A 746 -1.21 4.83 11.17
CA CYS A 746 -0.03 4.29 10.49
C CYS A 746 -0.46 3.34 9.36
N PRO A 747 -0.05 3.58 8.11
CA PRO A 747 -0.48 2.78 6.98
C PRO A 747 -0.10 1.31 7.15
N LEU A 748 -1.01 0.42 6.74
CA LEU A 748 -0.75 -1.00 6.65
C LEU A 748 -0.54 -1.38 5.18
N PRO A 749 0.26 -2.43 4.88
CA PRO A 749 0.46 -2.89 3.52
C PRO A 749 -0.88 -3.16 2.82
N CYS A 750 -1.05 -2.62 1.61
CA CYS A 750 -2.21 -2.96 0.79
C CYS A 750 -2.15 -4.45 0.45
N LEU A 751 -3.14 -5.21 0.92
CA LEU A 751 -3.37 -6.58 0.47
C LEU A 751 -3.92 -6.51 -0.95
N LYS A 752 -3.03 -6.26 -1.93
CA LYS A 752 -3.38 -6.57 -3.32
C LYS A 752 -3.70 -8.06 -3.34
N LYS A 753 -4.93 -8.41 -3.72
CA LYS A 753 -5.39 -9.80 -3.83
C LYS A 753 -4.26 -10.61 -4.46
N HIS A 754 -3.68 -11.51 -3.66
CA HIS A 754 -2.66 -12.42 -4.17
C HIS A 754 -3.26 -13.16 -5.37
N GLN A 755 -2.40 -13.53 -6.30
CA GLN A 755 -2.71 -14.65 -7.18
C GLN A 755 -3.11 -15.82 -6.28
N LYS A 756 -4.40 -16.14 -6.24
CA LYS A 756 -4.89 -17.27 -5.45
C LYS A 756 -4.29 -18.54 -6.03
N LEU A 757 -3.81 -19.42 -5.18
CA LEU A 757 -3.26 -20.71 -5.59
C LEU A 757 -4.34 -21.79 -5.39
N VAL A 758 -4.75 -22.44 -6.48
CA VAL A 758 -5.63 -23.61 -6.41
C VAL A 758 -4.80 -24.85 -6.72
N VAL A 759 -4.72 -25.77 -5.76
CA VAL A 759 -3.91 -26.98 -5.87
C VAL A 759 -4.82 -28.20 -5.99
N LEU A 760 -4.79 -28.82 -7.17
CA LEU A 760 -5.49 -30.08 -7.43
C LEU A 760 -4.60 -31.23 -6.97
N VAL A 761 -5.02 -31.94 -5.93
CA VAL A 761 -4.27 -33.07 -5.36
C VAL A 761 -4.79 -34.38 -5.98
N THR A 762 -4.02 -34.91 -6.93
CA THR A 762 -4.37 -36.10 -7.72
C THR A 762 -3.43 -37.27 -7.39
N GLY A 763 -3.70 -38.45 -7.98
CA GLY A 763 -2.92 -39.67 -7.71
C GLY A 763 -3.78 -40.91 -7.51
N ASP A 764 -3.12 -42.06 -7.51
CA ASP A 764 -3.76 -43.38 -7.45
C ASP A 764 -4.50 -43.64 -6.12
N SER A 765 -5.34 -44.69 -6.10
CA SER A 765 -5.94 -45.17 -4.85
C SER A 765 -4.85 -45.47 -3.81
N CYS A 766 -5.12 -45.12 -2.56
CA CYS A 766 -4.22 -45.30 -1.42
C CYS A 766 -2.85 -44.59 -1.51
N ALA A 767 -2.67 -43.64 -2.43
CA ALA A 767 -1.45 -42.82 -2.51
C ALA A 767 -1.29 -41.80 -1.36
N GLY A 768 -2.34 -41.56 -0.56
CA GLY A 768 -2.28 -40.64 0.60
C GLY A 768 -2.63 -39.18 0.32
N LYS A 769 -3.38 -38.90 -0.76
CA LYS A 769 -3.78 -37.54 -1.18
C LYS A 769 -4.37 -36.67 -0.07
N ASP A 770 -5.37 -37.18 0.64
CA ASP A 770 -6.09 -36.43 1.70
C ASP A 770 -5.16 -36.14 2.90
N PHE A 771 -4.21 -37.04 3.18
CA PHE A 771 -3.18 -36.84 4.19
C PHE A 771 -2.19 -35.74 3.76
N CYS A 772 -1.65 -35.81 2.54
CA CYS A 772 -0.72 -34.81 2.02
C CYS A 772 -1.36 -33.41 2.00
N ALA A 773 -2.61 -33.30 1.53
CA ALA A 773 -3.34 -32.02 1.51
C ALA A 773 -3.47 -31.41 2.92
N LYS A 774 -3.74 -32.22 3.95
CA LYS A 774 -3.80 -31.77 5.35
C LYS A 774 -2.45 -31.29 5.88
N VAL A 775 -1.38 -32.03 5.59
CA VAL A 775 -0.02 -31.66 6.02
C VAL A 775 0.42 -30.35 5.34
N TRP A 776 0.23 -30.24 4.02
CA TRP A 776 0.58 -29.04 3.27
C TRP A 776 -0.22 -27.84 3.70
N ALA A 777 -1.54 -27.99 3.91
CA ALA A 777 -2.37 -26.90 4.41
C ALA A 777 -1.91 -26.43 5.80
N SER A 778 -1.65 -27.37 6.72
CA SER A 778 -1.14 -27.03 8.05
C SER A 778 0.17 -26.24 7.96
N PHE A 779 1.12 -26.69 7.13
CA PHE A 779 2.39 -25.98 6.94
C PHE A 779 2.17 -24.58 6.35
N VAL A 780 1.38 -24.45 5.28
CA VAL A 780 1.13 -23.15 4.62
C VAL A 780 0.40 -22.18 5.56
N THR A 781 -0.50 -22.65 6.43
CA THR A 781 -1.13 -21.83 7.47
C THR A 781 -0.10 -21.28 8.47
N THR A 782 0.94 -22.03 8.83
CA THR A 782 2.02 -21.49 9.69
C THR A 782 2.80 -20.35 9.04
N GLN A 783 2.75 -20.24 7.71
CA GLN A 783 3.34 -19.14 6.94
C GLN A 783 2.39 -17.94 6.78
N ASN A 784 1.32 -17.88 7.59
CA ASN A 784 0.30 -16.84 7.58
C ASN A 784 -0.47 -16.74 6.24
N PHE A 785 -0.86 -17.86 5.65
CA PHE A 785 -1.82 -17.90 4.53
C PHE A 785 -3.15 -18.51 4.96
N ASN A 786 -4.25 -17.97 4.45
CA ASN A 786 -5.59 -18.53 4.59
C ASN A 786 -5.72 -19.73 3.67
N VAL A 787 -5.88 -20.92 4.26
CA VAL A 787 -5.93 -22.18 3.51
C VAL A 787 -7.26 -22.87 3.73
N HIS A 788 -7.83 -23.43 2.67
CA HIS A 788 -8.98 -24.32 2.76
C HIS A 788 -8.71 -25.63 2.02
N ILE A 789 -9.26 -26.73 2.54
CA ILE A 789 -9.22 -28.05 1.90
C ILE A 789 -10.66 -28.46 1.62
N ALA A 790 -10.92 -28.84 0.38
CA ALA A 790 -12.20 -29.37 -0.05
C ALA A 790 -12.02 -30.62 -0.91
N SER A 791 -13.08 -31.43 -1.02
CA SER A 791 -13.12 -32.56 -1.94
C SER A 791 -14.22 -32.34 -2.97
N ILE A 792 -13.85 -32.31 -4.25
CA ILE A 792 -14.80 -32.15 -5.38
C ILE A 792 -15.78 -33.31 -5.49
N SER A 793 -15.47 -34.43 -4.85
CA SER A 793 -16.31 -35.63 -4.83
C SER A 793 -17.36 -35.64 -3.72
N ASP A 794 -17.42 -34.62 -2.85
CA ASP A 794 -18.31 -34.65 -1.68
C ASP A 794 -19.79 -34.54 -2.05
N SER A 795 -20.14 -33.80 -3.11
CA SER A 795 -21.49 -33.80 -3.67
C SER A 795 -21.88 -35.19 -4.17
N THR A 796 -21.04 -35.83 -4.99
CA THR A 796 -21.27 -37.18 -5.49
C THR A 796 -21.38 -38.22 -4.38
N LYS A 797 -20.58 -38.09 -3.30
CA LYS A 797 -20.69 -39.00 -2.14
C LYS A 797 -22.03 -38.85 -1.43
N ARG A 798 -22.56 -37.63 -1.31
CA ARG A 798 -23.90 -37.36 -0.77
C ARG A 798 -24.98 -38.02 -1.62
N ASP A 799 -24.99 -37.76 -2.92
CA ASP A 799 -25.97 -38.34 -3.83
C ASP A 799 -25.89 -39.88 -3.88
N TYR A 800 -24.67 -40.44 -3.84
CA TYR A 800 -24.45 -41.88 -3.78
C TYR A 800 -24.96 -42.48 -2.46
N ALA A 801 -24.67 -41.84 -1.33
CA ALA A 801 -25.17 -42.26 -0.01
C ALA A 801 -26.70 -42.28 0.02
N ASP A 802 -27.34 -41.22 -0.46
CA ASP A 802 -28.79 -41.09 -0.49
C ASP A 802 -29.45 -42.10 -1.43
N SER A 803 -28.82 -42.39 -2.58
CA SER A 803 -29.37 -43.30 -3.59
C SER A 803 -29.10 -44.79 -3.33
N LYS A 804 -28.02 -45.13 -2.64
CA LYS A 804 -27.59 -46.52 -2.37
C LYS A 804 -27.72 -46.93 -0.90
N GLY A 805 -28.09 -46.01 -0.01
CA GLY A 805 -28.20 -46.26 1.42
C GLY A 805 -26.84 -46.46 2.11
N ALA A 806 -25.77 -45.89 1.56
CA ALA A 806 -24.43 -45.94 2.17
C ALA A 806 -24.30 -44.88 3.28
N ASP A 807 -23.42 -45.12 4.26
CA ASP A 807 -23.19 -44.18 5.37
C ASP A 807 -22.34 -42.99 4.90
N LEU A 808 -22.97 -41.82 4.76
CA LEU A 808 -22.30 -40.59 4.32
C LEU A 808 -21.14 -40.19 5.24
N LYS A 809 -21.32 -40.26 6.56
CA LYS A 809 -20.29 -39.83 7.51
C LYS A 809 -19.04 -40.70 7.36
N ARG A 810 -19.24 -42.01 7.23
CA ARG A 810 -18.12 -42.94 6.98
C ARG A 810 -17.51 -42.75 5.59
N LEU A 811 -18.28 -42.42 4.55
CA LEU A 811 -17.75 -42.11 3.21
C LEU A 811 -16.86 -40.85 3.18
N LEU A 812 -17.12 -39.89 4.09
CA LEU A 812 -16.34 -38.66 4.22
C LEU A 812 -15.10 -38.84 5.12
N GLU A 813 -15.22 -39.61 6.20
CA GLU A 813 -14.22 -39.66 7.28
C GLU A 813 -13.37 -40.95 7.31
N ALA A 814 -13.92 -42.11 6.90
CA ALA A 814 -13.28 -43.41 7.05
C ALA A 814 -12.65 -43.90 5.73
N GLY A 815 -11.31 -43.91 5.67
CA GLY A 815 -10.54 -44.29 4.48
C GLY A 815 -10.85 -45.68 3.94
N GLU A 816 -10.89 -46.70 4.81
CA GLU A 816 -11.20 -48.09 4.41
C GLU A 816 -12.60 -48.21 3.80
N TYR A 817 -13.61 -47.65 4.46
CA TYR A 817 -14.99 -47.66 3.97
C TYR A 817 -15.16 -46.92 2.64
N LYS A 818 -14.43 -45.82 2.45
CA LYS A 818 -14.39 -45.08 1.18
C LYS A 818 -13.77 -45.89 0.05
N GLU A 819 -12.78 -46.73 0.35
CA GLU A 819 -12.14 -47.58 -0.66
C GLU A 819 -13.01 -48.80 -1.03
N ASP A 820 -13.74 -49.39 -0.08
CA ASP A 820 -14.72 -50.45 -0.35
C ASP A 820 -15.78 -50.01 -1.39
N HIS A 821 -16.24 -48.77 -1.30
CA HIS A 821 -17.23 -48.18 -2.20
C HIS A 821 -16.63 -47.51 -3.45
N ARG A 822 -15.30 -47.51 -3.65
CA ARG A 822 -14.62 -46.70 -4.68
C ARG A 822 -15.07 -47.01 -6.10
N LEU A 823 -15.14 -48.29 -6.46
CA LEU A 823 -15.49 -48.75 -7.80
C LEU A 823 -16.93 -48.35 -8.15
N GLU A 824 -17.86 -48.58 -7.22
CA GLU A 824 -19.26 -48.20 -7.38
C GLU A 824 -19.45 -46.69 -7.46
N LEU A 825 -18.77 -45.92 -6.59
CA LEU A 825 -18.84 -44.46 -6.59
C LEU A 825 -18.22 -43.87 -7.87
N THR A 826 -17.26 -44.56 -8.48
CA THR A 826 -16.68 -44.21 -9.79
C THR A 826 -17.67 -44.51 -10.92
N ALA A 827 -18.31 -45.68 -10.92
CA ALA A 827 -19.34 -46.02 -11.89
C ALA A 827 -20.55 -45.08 -11.79
N TYR A 828 -21.00 -44.76 -10.57
CA TYR A 828 -22.10 -43.84 -10.30
C TYR A 828 -21.84 -42.45 -10.88
N TYR A 829 -20.66 -41.88 -10.63
CA TYR A 829 -20.26 -40.59 -11.19
C TYR A 829 -20.17 -40.62 -12.72
N LYS A 830 -19.59 -41.67 -13.31
CA LYS A 830 -19.52 -41.80 -14.77
C LYS A 830 -20.93 -41.81 -15.39
N ALA A 831 -21.89 -42.47 -14.74
CA ALA A 831 -23.29 -42.44 -15.18
C ALA A 831 -23.92 -41.05 -15.07
N GLN A 832 -23.64 -40.29 -13.99
CA GLN A 832 -24.10 -38.91 -13.85
C GLN A 832 -23.50 -37.99 -14.93
N VAL A 833 -22.20 -38.10 -15.22
CA VAL A 833 -21.52 -37.29 -16.25
C VAL A 833 -22.06 -37.59 -17.66
N GLN A 834 -22.44 -38.85 -17.95
CA GLN A 834 -23.10 -39.19 -19.21
C GLN A 834 -24.45 -38.47 -19.40
N GLN A 835 -25.19 -38.26 -18.31
CA GLN A 835 -26.48 -37.57 -18.34
C GLN A 835 -26.33 -36.05 -18.26
N ARG A 836 -25.28 -35.57 -17.57
CA ARG A 836 -24.98 -34.16 -17.34
C ARG A 836 -23.49 -33.90 -17.60
N PRO A 837 -23.08 -33.66 -18.87
CA PRO A 837 -21.68 -33.50 -19.24
C PRO A 837 -20.95 -32.35 -18.53
N GLU A 838 -21.67 -31.31 -18.12
CA GLU A 838 -21.13 -30.13 -17.40
C GLU A 838 -20.92 -30.38 -15.88
N LEU A 839 -21.35 -31.53 -15.35
CA LEU A 839 -21.25 -31.85 -13.93
C LEU A 839 -19.83 -31.67 -13.32
N PRO A 840 -18.72 -32.02 -14.01
CA PRO A 840 -17.38 -31.77 -13.47
C PRO A 840 -17.08 -30.27 -13.28
N VAL A 841 -17.54 -29.43 -14.21
CA VAL A 841 -17.37 -27.97 -14.15
C VAL A 841 -18.18 -27.38 -13.00
N GLU A 842 -19.43 -27.82 -12.85
CA GLU A 842 -20.31 -27.39 -11.78
C GLU A 842 -19.74 -27.75 -10.40
N HIS A 843 -19.31 -29.00 -10.19
CA HIS A 843 -18.69 -29.41 -8.93
C HIS A 843 -17.42 -28.61 -8.62
N PHE A 844 -16.61 -28.32 -9.63
CA PHE A 844 -15.40 -27.52 -9.45
C PHE A 844 -15.75 -26.08 -9.03
N LEU A 845 -16.70 -25.44 -9.72
CA LEU A 845 -17.14 -24.08 -9.41
C LEU A 845 -17.80 -24.00 -8.02
N ASP A 846 -18.61 -24.98 -7.64
CA ASP A 846 -19.24 -25.05 -6.32
C ASP A 846 -18.18 -25.07 -5.21
N VAL A 847 -17.15 -25.90 -5.36
CA VAL A 847 -16.04 -25.97 -4.39
C VAL A 847 -15.28 -24.65 -4.31
N VAL A 848 -14.96 -24.05 -5.45
CA VAL A 848 -14.24 -22.76 -5.52
C VAL A 848 -15.06 -21.63 -4.88
N GLN A 849 -16.37 -21.58 -5.14
CA GLN A 849 -17.27 -20.56 -4.58
C GLN A 849 -17.47 -20.74 -3.08
N GLN A 850 -17.60 -21.98 -2.59
CA GLN A 850 -17.78 -22.28 -1.16
C GLN A 850 -16.52 -22.00 -0.34
N ALA A 851 -15.33 -22.11 -0.94
CA ALA A 851 -14.07 -21.84 -0.24
C ALA A 851 -13.93 -20.38 0.23
N GLY A 852 -14.67 -19.44 -0.36
CA GLY A 852 -14.64 -18.02 0.01
C GLY A 852 -13.31 -17.33 -0.32
N ASP A 853 -12.91 -16.38 0.52
CA ASP A 853 -11.68 -15.61 0.31
C ASP A 853 -10.46 -16.26 0.97
N VAL A 854 -9.90 -17.25 0.27
CA VAL A 854 -8.70 -18.00 0.68
C VAL A 854 -7.51 -17.69 -0.23
N ASP A 855 -6.30 -17.73 0.32
CA ASP A 855 -5.05 -17.58 -0.44
C ASP A 855 -4.72 -18.88 -1.18
N VAL A 856 -4.96 -20.03 -0.53
CA VAL A 856 -4.70 -21.36 -1.08
C VAL A 856 -5.91 -22.29 -0.90
N LEU A 857 -6.33 -22.92 -1.98
CA LEU A 857 -7.39 -23.94 -1.98
C LEU A 857 -6.83 -25.29 -2.44
N PHE A 858 -6.80 -26.27 -1.55
CA PHE A 858 -6.49 -27.65 -1.90
C PHE A 858 -7.76 -28.41 -2.26
N ILE A 859 -7.84 -28.93 -3.49
CA ILE A 859 -8.97 -29.73 -3.98
C ILE A 859 -8.53 -31.16 -4.16
N THR A 860 -9.15 -32.09 -3.42
CA THR A 860 -8.95 -33.53 -3.54
C THR A 860 -10.10 -34.20 -4.28
N GLY A 861 -9.94 -35.47 -4.63
CA GLY A 861 -11.03 -36.28 -5.23
C GLY A 861 -11.25 -36.06 -6.73
N MET A 862 -10.31 -35.42 -7.42
CA MET A 862 -10.37 -35.18 -8.87
C MET A 862 -10.43 -36.48 -9.68
N ARG A 863 -11.22 -36.47 -10.76
CA ARG A 863 -11.42 -37.60 -11.67
C ARG A 863 -11.17 -37.27 -13.15
N ASP A 864 -10.95 -36.00 -13.46
CA ASP A 864 -10.58 -35.55 -14.80
C ASP A 864 -9.14 -35.94 -15.15
N GLU A 865 -8.88 -36.26 -16.41
CA GLU A 865 -7.57 -36.74 -16.90
C GLU A 865 -6.57 -35.62 -17.20
N ALA A 866 -7.01 -34.37 -17.34
CA ALA A 866 -6.14 -33.20 -17.54
C ALA A 866 -6.73 -31.98 -16.83
N PRO A 867 -6.85 -32.03 -15.50
CA PRO A 867 -7.72 -31.12 -14.75
C PRO A 867 -7.28 -29.66 -14.87
N VAL A 868 -5.99 -29.37 -14.99
CA VAL A 868 -5.50 -28.00 -15.20
C VAL A 868 -5.97 -27.45 -16.55
N ALA A 869 -5.86 -28.23 -17.63
CA ALA A 869 -6.33 -27.81 -18.96
C ALA A 869 -7.86 -27.65 -18.98
N SER A 870 -8.58 -28.52 -18.26
CA SER A 870 -10.04 -28.52 -18.19
C SER A 870 -10.60 -27.34 -17.38
N PHE A 871 -9.95 -26.93 -16.29
CA PHE A 871 -10.55 -25.99 -15.32
C PHE A 871 -9.86 -24.62 -15.19
N ALA A 872 -8.62 -24.43 -15.66
CA ALA A 872 -7.88 -23.17 -15.42
C ALA A 872 -8.62 -21.92 -15.92
N HIS A 873 -9.36 -22.02 -17.03
CA HIS A 873 -10.12 -20.92 -17.61
C HIS A 873 -11.30 -20.44 -16.74
N LEU A 874 -11.76 -21.28 -15.78
CA LEU A 874 -12.85 -20.96 -14.86
C LEU A 874 -12.37 -20.11 -13.66
N VAL A 875 -11.06 -20.12 -13.41
CA VAL A 875 -10.39 -19.40 -12.33
C VAL A 875 -9.25 -18.55 -12.91
N SER A 876 -9.56 -17.72 -13.92
CA SER A 876 -8.57 -16.96 -14.71
C SER A 876 -7.67 -16.02 -13.89
N GLU A 877 -8.10 -15.63 -12.69
CA GLU A 877 -7.34 -14.80 -11.75
C GLU A 877 -6.47 -15.61 -10.78
N SER A 878 -6.57 -16.95 -10.80
CA SER A 878 -5.89 -17.87 -9.88
C SER A 878 -4.89 -18.74 -10.62
N GLN A 879 -3.75 -19.04 -9.98
CA GLN A 879 -2.83 -20.05 -10.48
C GLN A 879 -3.38 -21.43 -10.11
N LEU A 880 -3.81 -22.19 -11.11
CA LEU A 880 -4.28 -23.57 -10.96
C LEU A 880 -3.14 -24.54 -11.28
N ILE A 881 -2.77 -25.37 -10.31
CA ILE A 881 -1.73 -26.40 -10.48
C ILE A 881 -2.25 -27.79 -10.11
N GLU A 882 -1.61 -28.81 -10.65
CA GLU A 882 -1.81 -30.20 -10.25
C GLU A 882 -0.58 -30.74 -9.52
N VAL A 883 -0.80 -31.27 -8.32
CA VAL A 883 0.20 -32.06 -7.58
C VAL A 883 -0.25 -33.51 -7.57
N ASN A 884 0.46 -34.36 -8.32
CA ASN A 884 0.21 -35.78 -8.37
C ASN A 884 0.98 -36.50 -7.26
N VAL A 885 0.25 -37.13 -6.34
CA VAL A 885 0.83 -37.92 -5.25
C VAL A 885 1.00 -39.36 -5.72
N GLN A 886 2.25 -39.82 -5.72
CA GLN A 886 2.64 -41.17 -6.13
C GLN A 886 3.07 -41.99 -4.92
N ALA A 887 2.77 -43.29 -4.94
CA ALA A 887 3.21 -44.25 -3.94
C ALA A 887 3.36 -45.62 -4.60
N CYS A 888 4.38 -46.39 -4.22
CA CYS A 888 4.63 -47.70 -4.78
C CYS A 888 3.52 -48.70 -4.39
N GLY A 889 3.47 -49.84 -5.09
CA GLY A 889 2.45 -50.87 -4.85
C GLY A 889 2.46 -51.42 -3.42
N GLU A 890 3.64 -51.47 -2.77
CA GLU A 890 3.79 -51.92 -1.38
C GLU A 890 3.22 -50.88 -0.40
N SER A 891 3.67 -49.62 -0.48
CA SER A 891 3.13 -48.50 0.30
C SER A 891 1.62 -48.34 0.14
N ARG A 892 1.08 -48.59 -1.05
CA ARG A 892 -0.37 -48.56 -1.31
C ARG A 892 -1.11 -49.73 -0.66
N ARG A 893 -0.54 -50.93 -0.65
CA ARG A 893 -1.13 -52.11 0.02
C ARG A 893 -1.16 -51.95 1.52
N ASP A 894 -0.09 -51.42 2.11
CA ASP A 894 -0.02 -51.14 3.55
C ASP A 894 -1.08 -50.12 4.00
N ARG A 895 -1.53 -49.27 3.07
CA ARG A 895 -2.60 -48.28 3.27
C ARG A 895 -4.00 -48.80 2.88
N GLY A 896 -4.14 -50.11 2.65
CA GLY A 896 -5.42 -50.77 2.37
C GLY A 896 -5.83 -50.84 0.89
N GLY A 897 -4.92 -50.56 -0.04
CA GLY A 897 -5.22 -50.56 -1.47
C GLY A 897 -5.23 -51.95 -2.12
N VAL A 898 -6.28 -52.25 -2.90
CA VAL A 898 -6.34 -53.45 -3.74
C VAL A 898 -5.65 -53.17 -5.08
N VAL A 899 -4.59 -53.92 -5.41
CA VAL A 899 -3.96 -53.87 -6.74
C VAL A 899 -4.78 -54.76 -7.67
N ALA A 900 -5.41 -54.19 -8.69
CA ALA A 900 -6.02 -54.99 -9.75
C ALA A 900 -4.95 -55.83 -10.45
N GLY A 901 -5.25 -57.09 -10.73
CA GLY A 901 -4.34 -58.02 -11.41
C GLY A 901 -3.87 -57.51 -12.77
N ASP A 902 -2.74 -58.07 -13.21
CA ASP A 902 -1.85 -57.70 -14.32
C ASP A 902 -2.46 -57.69 -15.75
N ASP A 903 -3.72 -57.27 -15.92
CA ASP A 903 -4.29 -56.96 -17.24
C ASP A 903 -4.10 -55.47 -17.54
N ALA A 904 -2.85 -55.10 -17.81
CA ALA A 904 -2.53 -53.80 -18.39
C ALA A 904 -3.13 -53.74 -19.81
N ILE A 905 -4.31 -53.15 -19.93
CA ILE A 905 -4.80 -52.64 -21.21
C ILE A 905 -3.76 -51.60 -21.68
N PRO A 906 -3.18 -51.74 -22.89
CA PRO A 906 -2.18 -50.78 -23.35
C PRO A 906 -2.84 -49.40 -23.49
N GLU A 907 -2.44 -48.47 -22.62
CA GLU A 907 -2.90 -47.07 -22.67
C GLU A 907 -2.31 -46.38 -23.90
N GLN A 908 -3.00 -46.47 -25.03
CA GLN A 908 -2.75 -45.63 -26.18
C GLN A 908 -3.61 -44.35 -26.08
N GLY A 909 -2.98 -43.23 -25.67
CA GLY A 909 -3.51 -41.89 -25.93
C GLY A 909 -3.35 -40.85 -24.81
N GLY A 910 -2.38 -39.94 -24.96
CA GLY A 910 -2.54 -38.51 -24.65
C GLY A 910 -2.87 -38.05 -23.21
N LYS A 911 -2.46 -38.76 -22.15
CA LYS A 911 -2.61 -38.25 -20.76
C LYS A 911 -1.77 -37.00 -20.52
N SER A 912 -2.33 -36.03 -19.79
CA SER A 912 -1.62 -34.79 -19.45
C SER A 912 -0.61 -35.02 -18.33
N LYS A 913 0.55 -34.35 -18.38
CA LYS A 913 1.54 -34.41 -17.29
C LYS A 913 1.14 -33.45 -16.15
N PRO A 914 1.17 -33.89 -14.88
CA PRO A 914 0.88 -33.02 -13.75
C PRO A 914 1.94 -31.92 -13.61
N THR A 915 1.57 -30.81 -12.97
CA THR A 915 2.49 -29.68 -12.75
C THR A 915 3.66 -30.09 -11.85
N LEU A 916 3.34 -30.76 -10.74
CA LEU A 916 4.29 -31.25 -9.74
C LEU A 916 3.99 -32.71 -9.41
N ILE A 917 5.03 -33.44 -9.00
CA ILE A 917 4.92 -34.84 -8.56
C ILE A 917 5.51 -34.93 -7.15
N PHE A 918 4.79 -35.58 -6.24
CA PHE A 918 5.26 -35.86 -4.88
C PHE A 918 5.27 -37.38 -4.64
N SER A 919 6.44 -37.91 -4.29
CA SER A 919 6.61 -39.33 -3.95
C SER A 919 6.36 -39.55 -2.45
N ASN A 920 5.27 -40.21 -2.12
CA ASN A 920 4.80 -40.44 -0.75
C ASN A 920 5.13 -41.86 -0.26
N GLU A 921 6.42 -42.19 -0.20
CA GLU A 921 6.91 -43.53 0.20
C GLU A 921 7.23 -43.64 1.69
N VAL A 922 7.75 -42.57 2.30
CA VAL A 922 8.22 -42.61 3.69
C VAL A 922 7.05 -42.38 4.65
N ALA A 923 6.99 -43.18 5.72
CA ALA A 923 6.02 -42.97 6.79
C ALA A 923 6.33 -41.66 7.56
N GLY A 924 5.28 -40.89 7.88
CA GLY A 924 5.41 -39.60 8.58
C GLY A 924 5.03 -38.40 7.70
N HIS A 925 5.19 -37.19 8.23
CA HIS A 925 4.78 -35.94 7.56
C HIS A 925 5.97 -35.08 7.09
N GLU A 926 7.21 -35.44 7.43
CA GLU A 926 8.42 -34.65 7.19
C GLU A 926 8.70 -34.42 5.70
N ALA A 927 8.61 -35.46 4.88
CA ALA A 927 8.80 -35.36 3.43
C ALA A 927 7.72 -34.47 2.78
N ALA A 928 6.48 -34.55 3.26
CA ALA A 928 5.38 -33.72 2.78
C ALA A 928 5.57 -32.24 3.19
N VAL A 929 6.04 -31.97 4.41
CA VAL A 929 6.41 -30.61 4.86
C VAL A 929 7.56 -30.05 4.01
N ALA A 930 8.61 -30.85 3.76
CA ALA A 930 9.71 -30.44 2.90
C ALA A 930 9.22 -30.10 1.48
N PHE A 931 8.36 -30.94 0.89
CA PHE A 931 7.74 -30.65 -0.41
C PHE A 931 6.93 -29.35 -0.40
N ALA A 932 6.10 -29.11 0.63
CA ALA A 932 5.35 -27.86 0.73
C ALA A 932 6.27 -26.63 0.81
N ARG A 933 7.36 -26.72 1.58
CA ARG A 933 8.35 -25.66 1.68
C ARG A 933 9.07 -25.41 0.35
N ASP A 934 9.46 -26.47 -0.35
CA ASP A 934 10.39 -26.38 -1.48
C ASP A 934 9.68 -26.23 -2.83
N ALA A 935 8.41 -26.64 -2.95
CA ALA A 935 7.66 -26.61 -4.22
C ALA A 935 6.34 -25.83 -4.16
N VAL A 936 5.65 -25.77 -3.01
CA VAL A 936 4.35 -25.06 -2.89
C VAL A 936 4.54 -23.61 -2.45
N LEU A 937 5.35 -23.37 -1.41
CA LEU A 937 5.59 -22.03 -0.86
C LEU A 937 6.21 -21.04 -1.87
N PRO A 938 7.11 -21.44 -2.80
CA PRO A 938 7.61 -20.53 -3.83
C PRO A 938 6.53 -19.96 -4.73
N LEU A 939 5.42 -20.68 -4.95
CA LEU A 939 4.26 -20.22 -5.72
C LEU A 939 3.45 -19.11 -5.01
N LEU A 940 3.75 -18.86 -3.73
CA LEU A 940 3.12 -17.84 -2.90
C LEU A 940 4.07 -16.68 -2.55
N HIS A 941 5.28 -16.71 -3.11
CA HIS A 941 6.33 -15.75 -2.78
C HIS A 941 5.98 -14.32 -3.24
N GLU A 942 6.35 -13.31 -2.45
CA GLU A 942 6.01 -11.91 -2.74
C GLU A 942 6.60 -11.41 -4.07
N ASP A 943 7.71 -12.00 -4.50
CA ASP A 943 8.37 -11.67 -5.76
C ASP A 943 7.47 -11.91 -6.99
N LEU A 944 6.52 -12.84 -6.93
CA LEU A 944 5.53 -13.04 -8.00
C LEU A 944 4.60 -11.83 -8.12
N GLN A 945 4.14 -11.30 -6.98
CA GLN A 945 3.33 -10.07 -6.96
C GLN A 945 4.13 -8.86 -7.41
N ARG A 946 5.40 -8.77 -6.96
CA ARG A 946 6.29 -7.72 -7.41
C ARG A 946 6.46 -7.76 -8.92
N LEU A 947 6.68 -8.94 -9.50
CA LEU A 947 6.80 -9.14 -10.93
C LEU A 947 5.49 -8.78 -11.67
N ALA A 948 4.33 -9.23 -11.17
CA ALA A 948 3.03 -8.88 -11.72
C ALA A 948 2.78 -7.36 -11.69
N GLY A 949 3.23 -6.66 -10.64
CA GLY A 949 3.17 -5.20 -10.52
C GLY A 949 4.04 -4.45 -11.52
N LEU A 950 4.99 -5.10 -12.19
CA LEU A 950 5.78 -4.51 -13.29
C LEU A 950 5.08 -4.65 -14.65
N VAL A 951 4.03 -5.46 -14.75
CA VAL A 951 3.24 -5.64 -15.98
C VAL A 951 2.25 -4.49 -16.13
N ARG A 952 2.31 -3.80 -17.26
CA ARG A 952 1.42 -2.67 -17.56
C ARG A 952 0.13 -3.17 -18.22
N SER A 953 -1.01 -2.63 -17.79
CA SER A 953 -2.27 -2.78 -18.53
C SER A 953 -2.38 -1.71 -19.61
N VAL A 954 -2.80 -2.11 -20.81
CA VAL A 954 -3.08 -1.24 -21.95
C VAL A 954 -4.49 -1.58 -22.43
N PRO A 955 -5.51 -0.75 -22.09
CA PRO A 955 -6.86 -0.98 -22.57
C PRO A 955 -6.95 -0.78 -24.09
N ASP A 956 -7.90 -1.46 -24.71
CA ASP A 956 -8.29 -1.30 -26.12
C ASP A 956 -7.16 -1.56 -27.14
N PHE A 957 -6.19 -2.40 -26.76
CA PHE A 957 -5.08 -2.81 -27.61
C PHE A 957 -5.08 -4.33 -27.82
N PRO A 958 -4.76 -4.86 -29.02
CA PRO A 958 -4.54 -4.12 -30.28
C PRO A 958 -5.84 -3.58 -30.91
N ARG A 959 -6.99 -3.82 -30.28
CA ARG A 959 -8.30 -3.35 -30.72
C ARG A 959 -9.23 -3.11 -29.53
N PRO A 960 -10.32 -2.33 -29.70
CA PRO A 960 -11.28 -2.05 -28.64
C PRO A 960 -11.85 -3.30 -27.97
N GLY A 961 -12.06 -3.24 -26.67
CA GLY A 961 -12.61 -4.32 -25.84
C GLY A 961 -11.60 -5.38 -25.41
N ILE A 962 -10.29 -5.16 -25.61
CA ILE A 962 -9.23 -6.04 -25.11
C ILE A 962 -8.35 -5.28 -24.11
N ASN A 963 -8.19 -5.82 -22.91
CA ASN A 963 -7.20 -5.32 -21.95
C ASN A 963 -5.86 -6.03 -22.14
N PHE A 964 -4.98 -5.43 -22.95
CA PHE A 964 -3.67 -6.00 -23.21
C PHE A 964 -2.74 -5.86 -22.01
N ARG A 965 -2.08 -6.95 -21.63
CA ARG A 965 -1.03 -6.95 -20.60
C ARG A 965 0.33 -6.90 -21.26
N ASP A 966 0.99 -5.75 -21.16
CA ASP A 966 2.33 -5.55 -21.71
C ASP A 966 3.39 -6.13 -20.77
N ILE A 967 3.78 -7.37 -21.06
CA ILE A 967 4.82 -8.13 -20.35
C ILE A 967 6.22 -7.53 -20.57
N ILE A 968 6.42 -6.74 -21.65
CA ILE A 968 7.70 -6.06 -21.93
C ILE A 968 8.02 -5.02 -20.85
N GLY A 969 7.00 -4.49 -20.16
CA GLY A 969 7.16 -3.58 -19.02
C GLY A 969 8.11 -4.11 -17.92
N ILE A 970 8.23 -5.43 -17.76
CA ILE A 970 9.17 -6.06 -16.82
C ILE A 970 10.62 -5.66 -17.13
N PHE A 971 11.01 -5.59 -18.40
CA PHE A 971 12.36 -5.21 -18.83
C PHE A 971 12.66 -3.73 -18.64
N GLN A 972 11.64 -2.89 -18.73
CA GLN A 972 11.79 -1.44 -18.66
C GLN A 972 11.98 -0.94 -17.22
N ARG A 973 11.88 -1.83 -16.22
CA ARG A 973 12.01 -1.51 -14.80
C ARG A 973 13.33 -2.05 -14.22
N PRO A 974 14.08 -1.25 -13.44
CA PRO A 974 15.31 -1.70 -12.80
C PRO A 974 15.11 -2.99 -11.98
N GLY A 975 15.92 -4.00 -12.26
CA GLY A 975 15.89 -5.29 -11.57
C GLY A 975 14.78 -6.27 -12.02
N GLY A 976 13.82 -5.85 -12.84
CA GLY A 976 12.69 -6.69 -13.27
C GLY A 976 13.12 -7.93 -14.06
N LEU A 977 14.10 -7.80 -14.95
CA LEU A 977 14.60 -8.94 -15.73
C LEU A 977 15.28 -10.00 -14.85
N ASN A 978 16.15 -9.57 -13.94
CA ASN A 978 16.84 -10.48 -13.02
C ASN A 978 15.83 -11.21 -12.11
N LEU A 979 14.81 -10.49 -11.64
CA LEU A 979 13.71 -11.06 -10.87
C LEU A 979 12.97 -12.14 -11.66
N CYS A 980 12.55 -11.82 -12.89
CA CYS A 980 11.86 -12.77 -13.78
C CYS A 980 12.70 -14.04 -14.03
N ALA A 981 13.98 -13.89 -14.34
CA ALA A 981 14.86 -15.01 -14.64
C ALA A 981 15.10 -15.92 -13.42
N LYS A 982 15.24 -15.34 -12.22
CA LYS A 982 15.32 -16.12 -10.95
C LYS A 982 14.02 -16.86 -10.66
N LEU A 983 12.87 -16.25 -10.91
CA LEU A 983 11.55 -16.88 -10.75
C LEU A 983 11.38 -18.03 -11.76
N MET A 984 11.70 -17.84 -13.03
CA MET A 984 11.68 -18.93 -14.02
C MET A 984 12.59 -20.10 -13.60
N ARG A 985 13.80 -19.82 -13.10
CA ARG A 985 14.72 -20.86 -12.63
C ARG A 985 14.16 -21.66 -11.46
N SER A 986 13.56 -20.98 -10.48
CA SER A 986 13.04 -21.60 -9.25
C SER A 986 11.71 -22.31 -9.46
N HIS A 987 10.89 -21.86 -10.41
CA HIS A 987 9.61 -22.48 -10.73
C HIS A 987 9.74 -23.67 -11.68
N PHE A 988 10.91 -23.90 -12.29
CA PHE A 988 11.14 -25.08 -13.09
C PHE A 988 11.07 -26.34 -12.22
N ALA A 989 10.10 -27.20 -12.50
CA ALA A 989 9.88 -28.41 -11.70
C ALA A 989 10.63 -29.63 -12.28
N GLY A 990 11.66 -29.40 -13.10
CA GLY A 990 12.57 -30.43 -13.60
C GLY A 990 13.98 -30.21 -13.05
N ASP A 991 14.89 -31.11 -13.42
CA ASP A 991 16.30 -30.98 -13.10
C ASP A 991 17.02 -30.25 -14.23
N TRP A 992 17.60 -29.07 -13.94
CA TRP A 992 18.35 -28.30 -14.93
C TRP A 992 19.58 -29.05 -15.44
N THR A 993 20.10 -30.04 -14.70
CA THR A 993 21.27 -30.84 -15.12
C THR A 993 20.95 -31.85 -16.21
N THR A 994 19.67 -32.15 -16.44
CA THR A 994 19.22 -33.08 -17.49
C THR A 994 18.77 -32.37 -18.76
N VAL A 995 18.81 -31.03 -18.81
CA VAL A 995 18.36 -30.23 -19.95
C VAL A 995 19.55 -29.95 -20.86
N ASP A 996 19.42 -30.26 -22.16
CA ASP A 996 20.48 -30.06 -23.14
C ASP A 996 20.50 -28.63 -23.71
N ALA A 997 19.33 -28.00 -23.88
CA ALA A 997 19.24 -26.66 -24.46
C ALA A 997 17.98 -25.89 -24.05
N ILE A 998 18.09 -24.55 -24.08
CA ILE A 998 16.93 -23.64 -23.99
C ILE A 998 16.49 -23.25 -25.40
N VAL A 999 15.20 -23.42 -25.69
CA VAL A 999 14.60 -23.08 -26.98
C VAL A 999 13.77 -21.82 -26.83
N CYS A 1000 13.85 -20.88 -27.77
CA CYS A 1000 12.98 -19.71 -27.78
C CYS A 1000 12.55 -19.32 -29.19
N CYS A 1001 11.38 -18.70 -29.29
CA CYS A 1001 10.77 -18.31 -30.56
C CYS A 1001 10.45 -16.81 -30.60
N GLU A 1002 10.88 -16.13 -31.65
CA GLU A 1002 10.59 -14.72 -31.92
C GLU A 1002 10.95 -13.74 -30.77
N THR A 1003 10.55 -12.48 -30.91
CA THR A 1003 10.98 -11.36 -30.07
C THR A 1003 10.59 -11.52 -28.60
N GLY A 1004 9.43 -12.13 -28.30
CA GLY A 1004 8.95 -12.36 -26.93
C GLY A 1004 9.90 -13.27 -26.14
N GLY A 1005 10.17 -14.47 -26.66
CA GLY A 1005 11.11 -15.42 -26.05
C GLY A 1005 12.56 -14.92 -26.01
N PHE A 1006 13.01 -14.10 -26.96
CA PHE A 1006 14.39 -13.59 -27.01
C PHE A 1006 14.76 -12.65 -25.86
N LEU A 1007 13.78 -12.01 -25.25
CA LEU A 1007 14.06 -11.13 -24.12
C LEU A 1007 14.25 -11.92 -22.83
N PHE A 1008 13.51 -13.03 -22.65
CA PHE A 1008 13.49 -13.80 -21.40
C PHE A 1008 14.42 -15.02 -21.38
N ALA A 1009 14.65 -15.66 -22.53
CA ALA A 1009 15.45 -16.88 -22.59
C ALA A 1009 16.96 -16.65 -22.31
N PRO A 1010 17.64 -15.63 -22.87
CA PRO A 1010 19.07 -15.41 -22.61
C PRO A 1010 19.47 -15.20 -21.14
N PRO A 1011 18.77 -14.39 -20.32
CA PRO A 1011 19.13 -14.24 -18.91
C PRO A 1011 18.88 -15.53 -18.12
N LEU A 1012 17.86 -16.33 -18.47
CA LEU A 1012 17.68 -17.64 -17.88
C LEU A 1012 18.82 -18.58 -18.28
N ALA A 1013 19.17 -18.66 -19.57
CA ALA A 1013 20.27 -19.46 -20.11
C ALA A 1013 21.60 -19.12 -19.44
N ALA A 1014 21.88 -17.83 -19.22
CA ALA A 1014 23.06 -17.37 -18.50
C ALA A 1014 23.05 -17.79 -17.02
N LEU A 1015 21.88 -17.81 -16.36
CA LEU A 1015 21.74 -18.23 -14.97
C LEU A 1015 21.89 -19.75 -14.76
N VAL A 1016 21.50 -20.55 -15.75
CA VAL A 1016 21.58 -22.04 -15.69
C VAL A 1016 22.75 -22.62 -16.47
N ASN A 1017 23.48 -21.78 -17.22
CA ASN A 1017 24.64 -22.14 -18.04
C ASN A 1017 24.33 -23.21 -19.11
N LEU A 1018 23.28 -22.99 -19.90
CA LEU A 1018 22.87 -23.89 -20.99
C LEU A 1018 22.92 -23.20 -22.36
N PRO A 1019 23.18 -23.95 -23.46
CA PRO A 1019 23.14 -23.41 -24.81
C PRO A 1019 21.71 -23.07 -25.24
N MET A 1020 21.58 -22.24 -26.28
CA MET A 1020 20.28 -21.79 -26.80
C MET A 1020 20.06 -22.22 -28.25
N ALA A 1021 18.83 -22.65 -28.55
CA ALA A 1021 18.33 -22.87 -29.89
C ALA A 1021 17.25 -21.83 -30.23
N ILE A 1022 17.43 -21.14 -31.35
CA ILE A 1022 16.64 -19.98 -31.74
C ILE A 1022 15.71 -20.35 -32.90
N MET A 1023 14.43 -20.04 -32.75
CA MET A 1023 13.41 -20.15 -33.81
C MET A 1023 13.01 -18.75 -34.31
N ARG A 1024 12.96 -18.58 -35.63
CA ARG A 1024 12.64 -17.29 -36.27
C ARG A 1024 11.67 -17.49 -37.42
N GLU A 1025 10.98 -16.41 -37.80
CA GLU A 1025 10.25 -16.35 -39.06
C GLU A 1025 11.19 -16.71 -40.25
N ALA A 1026 10.63 -17.40 -41.24
CA ALA A 1026 11.37 -17.99 -42.35
C ALA A 1026 12.26 -17.00 -43.10
N GLY A 1027 13.43 -17.47 -43.53
CA GLY A 1027 14.42 -16.67 -44.26
C GLY A 1027 15.31 -15.78 -43.38
N LYS A 1028 15.17 -15.83 -42.04
CA LYS A 1028 16.02 -15.10 -41.09
C LYS A 1028 17.15 -15.94 -40.47
N LEU A 1029 17.27 -17.21 -40.85
CA LEU A 1029 18.30 -18.16 -40.40
C LEU A 1029 19.10 -18.71 -41.59
N PRO A 1030 20.40 -19.03 -41.40
CA PRO A 1030 21.19 -19.65 -42.45
C PRO A 1030 20.72 -21.11 -42.71
N PRO A 1031 20.60 -21.54 -43.98
CA PRO A 1031 20.26 -22.93 -44.31
C PRO A 1031 21.41 -23.91 -43.98
N PRO A 1032 21.12 -25.19 -43.68
CA PRO A 1032 19.82 -25.87 -43.79
C PRO A 1032 18.89 -25.62 -42.58
N THR A 1033 17.62 -25.33 -42.87
CA THR A 1033 16.56 -25.15 -41.86
C THR A 1033 15.51 -26.26 -41.93
N VAL A 1034 14.73 -26.38 -40.85
CA VAL A 1034 13.42 -27.05 -40.79
C VAL A 1034 12.35 -25.99 -40.52
N SER A 1035 11.14 -26.19 -41.02
CA SER A 1035 10.12 -25.14 -41.07
C SER A 1035 8.71 -25.68 -40.79
N VAL A 1036 7.88 -24.91 -40.09
CA VAL A 1036 6.46 -25.21 -39.80
C VAL A 1036 5.61 -23.95 -39.96
N VAL A 1037 4.35 -24.11 -40.35
CA VAL A 1037 3.38 -23.02 -40.49
C VAL A 1037 2.79 -22.64 -39.12
N LYS A 1038 2.81 -21.35 -38.80
CA LYS A 1038 2.20 -20.73 -37.61
C LYS A 1038 0.92 -20.00 -38.01
N SER A 1039 -0.21 -20.44 -37.44
CA SER A 1039 -1.49 -19.74 -37.56
C SER A 1039 -1.49 -18.43 -36.77
N ALA A 1040 -2.28 -17.46 -37.22
CA ALA A 1040 -2.45 -16.19 -36.49
C ALA A 1040 -3.37 -16.39 -35.26
N SER A 1041 -2.97 -15.84 -34.12
CA SER A 1041 -3.84 -15.76 -32.93
C SER A 1041 -4.81 -14.58 -33.05
N TYR A 1042 -6.08 -14.79 -32.68
CA TYR A 1042 -7.12 -13.74 -32.68
C TYR A 1042 -6.85 -12.61 -31.67
N ILE A 1043 -5.95 -12.83 -30.71
CA ILE A 1043 -5.54 -11.81 -29.72
C ILE A 1043 -4.54 -10.85 -30.35
N SER A 1044 -3.63 -11.36 -31.17
CA SER A 1044 -2.58 -10.59 -31.83
C SER A 1044 -3.01 -9.99 -33.18
N SER A 1045 -4.24 -10.28 -33.65
CA SER A 1045 -4.75 -9.78 -34.93
C SER A 1045 -5.41 -8.42 -34.78
N SER A 1046 -5.01 -7.45 -35.61
CA SER A 1046 -5.61 -6.11 -35.67
C SER A 1046 -6.95 -6.05 -36.41
N SER A 1047 -7.37 -7.11 -37.12
CA SER A 1047 -8.66 -7.14 -37.83
C SER A 1047 -9.79 -7.72 -36.96
N SER A 1048 -10.99 -7.14 -37.08
CA SER A 1048 -12.23 -7.58 -36.41
C SER A 1048 -13.00 -8.64 -37.21
N SER A 1049 -12.81 -8.69 -38.52
CA SER A 1049 -13.32 -9.76 -39.40
C SER A 1049 -12.29 -10.88 -39.49
N GLY A 1050 -12.71 -12.13 -39.26
CA GLY A 1050 -11.88 -13.33 -39.36
C GLY A 1050 -11.41 -13.69 -40.78
N GLU A 1051 -11.29 -12.71 -41.67
CA GLU A 1051 -10.87 -12.91 -43.06
C GLU A 1051 -9.47 -12.34 -43.30
N THR A 1052 -8.64 -13.19 -43.93
CA THR A 1052 -7.20 -13.08 -44.22
C THR A 1052 -6.21 -13.21 -43.05
N SER A 1053 -6.09 -14.42 -42.51
CA SER A 1053 -4.91 -14.83 -41.75
C SER A 1053 -3.67 -14.86 -42.68
N MET A 1054 -2.74 -13.93 -42.52
CA MET A 1054 -1.37 -14.13 -43.01
C MET A 1054 -0.74 -15.27 -42.19
N GLN A 1055 -0.77 -16.50 -42.72
CA GLN A 1055 0.00 -17.61 -42.17
C GLN A 1055 1.48 -17.27 -42.26
N LYS A 1056 2.20 -17.33 -41.13
CA LYS A 1056 3.65 -17.11 -41.08
C LYS A 1056 4.35 -18.45 -40.96
N THR A 1057 5.52 -18.60 -41.57
CA THR A 1057 6.34 -19.80 -41.40
C THR A 1057 7.44 -19.51 -40.40
N ILE A 1058 7.61 -20.39 -39.41
CA ILE A 1058 8.74 -20.34 -38.47
C ILE A 1058 9.75 -21.45 -38.78
N GLU A 1059 11.02 -21.17 -38.55
CA GLU A 1059 12.16 -22.01 -38.90
C GLU A 1059 13.17 -22.11 -37.78
N MET A 1060 13.91 -23.22 -37.79
CA MET A 1060 15.03 -23.50 -36.90
C MET A 1060 16.16 -24.13 -37.72
N GLY A 1061 17.42 -23.92 -37.32
CA GLY A 1061 18.56 -24.65 -37.92
C GLY A 1061 18.39 -26.16 -37.74
N ARG A 1062 18.63 -26.94 -38.80
CA ARG A 1062 18.35 -28.39 -38.80
C ARG A 1062 19.15 -29.16 -37.76
N ASP A 1063 20.41 -28.78 -37.56
CA ASP A 1063 21.38 -29.54 -36.76
C ASP A 1063 21.68 -28.89 -35.40
N ILE A 1064 20.82 -27.96 -34.94
CA ILE A 1064 21.04 -27.23 -33.69
C ILE A 1064 20.71 -28.06 -32.43
N LEU A 1065 19.86 -29.08 -32.58
CA LEU A 1065 19.48 -30.01 -31.51
C LEU A 1065 19.80 -31.45 -31.95
N ALA A 1066 20.32 -32.25 -31.02
CA ALA A 1066 20.44 -33.69 -31.23
C ALA A 1066 19.04 -34.34 -31.18
N LYS A 1067 18.87 -35.46 -31.91
CA LYS A 1067 17.64 -36.25 -31.82
C LYS A 1067 17.48 -36.80 -30.40
N GLY A 1068 16.30 -36.63 -29.82
CA GLY A 1068 16.01 -36.99 -28.43
C GLY A 1068 16.61 -36.05 -27.37
N ALA A 1069 17.05 -34.84 -27.75
CA ALA A 1069 17.54 -33.85 -26.78
C ALA A 1069 16.42 -33.39 -25.83
N SER A 1070 16.73 -33.22 -24.55
CA SER A 1070 15.83 -32.60 -23.58
C SER A 1070 15.92 -31.09 -23.65
N VAL A 1071 14.78 -30.43 -23.81
CA VAL A 1071 14.74 -28.97 -24.04
C VAL A 1071 13.72 -28.27 -23.16
N VAL A 1072 14.06 -27.03 -22.77
CA VAL A 1072 13.14 -26.10 -22.13
C VAL A 1072 12.81 -24.97 -23.10
N VAL A 1073 11.56 -24.91 -23.54
CA VAL A 1073 11.03 -23.81 -24.34
C VAL A 1073 10.69 -22.64 -23.41
N VAL A 1074 11.19 -21.45 -23.73
CA VAL A 1074 10.88 -20.21 -23.01
C VAL A 1074 10.12 -19.27 -23.95
N ASP A 1075 8.93 -18.86 -23.51
CA ASP A 1075 8.07 -17.90 -24.23
C ASP A 1075 7.58 -16.80 -23.28
N ASP A 1076 7.14 -15.67 -23.84
CA ASP A 1076 6.61 -14.57 -23.03
C ASP A 1076 5.20 -14.88 -22.51
N VAL A 1077 4.29 -15.33 -23.38
CA VAL A 1077 2.87 -15.46 -23.08
C VAL A 1077 2.24 -16.75 -23.61
N LEU A 1078 1.51 -17.46 -22.74
CA LEU A 1078 0.54 -18.48 -23.15
C LEU A 1078 -0.89 -17.91 -23.13
N ALA A 1079 -1.46 -17.66 -24.31
CA ALA A 1079 -2.85 -17.25 -24.45
C ALA A 1079 -3.68 -18.30 -25.24
N THR A 1080 -3.78 -18.18 -26.56
CA THR A 1080 -4.52 -19.14 -27.41
C THR A 1080 -3.76 -20.45 -27.67
N GLY A 1081 -2.44 -20.45 -27.49
CA GLY A 1081 -1.57 -21.60 -27.73
C GLY A 1081 -1.10 -21.78 -29.18
N GLU A 1082 -1.49 -20.93 -30.13
CA GLU A 1082 -1.11 -21.05 -31.56
C GLU A 1082 0.41 -20.98 -31.79
N THR A 1083 1.10 -20.01 -31.18
CA THR A 1083 2.57 -19.90 -31.29
C THR A 1083 3.27 -21.12 -30.71
N LEU A 1084 2.89 -21.51 -29.49
CA LEU A 1084 3.51 -22.65 -28.81
C LEU A 1084 3.23 -23.96 -29.56
N CYS A 1085 2.06 -24.13 -30.18
CA CYS A 1085 1.76 -25.29 -31.02
C CYS A 1085 2.74 -25.39 -32.20
N ALA A 1086 2.98 -24.29 -32.91
CA ALA A 1086 3.94 -24.27 -34.02
C ALA A 1086 5.37 -24.58 -33.55
N VAL A 1087 5.78 -24.07 -32.39
CA VAL A 1087 7.09 -24.37 -31.76
C VAL A 1087 7.22 -25.86 -31.46
N LEU A 1088 6.20 -26.47 -30.84
CA LEU A 1088 6.19 -27.89 -30.49
C LEU A 1088 6.15 -28.79 -31.74
N GLU A 1089 5.41 -28.40 -32.77
CA GLU A 1089 5.43 -29.09 -34.07
C GLU A 1089 6.82 -29.03 -34.72
N LEU A 1090 7.50 -27.88 -34.66
CA LEU A 1090 8.84 -27.71 -35.20
C LEU A 1090 9.88 -28.57 -34.45
N LEU A 1091 9.78 -28.66 -33.12
CA LEU A 1091 10.63 -29.54 -32.31
C LEU A 1091 10.40 -31.02 -32.63
N LYS A 1092 9.14 -31.40 -32.86
CA LYS A 1092 8.81 -32.77 -33.29
C LYS A 1092 9.43 -33.09 -34.65
N VAL A 1093 9.41 -32.15 -35.60
CA VAL A 1093 10.10 -32.29 -36.91
C VAL A 1093 11.62 -32.39 -36.74
N ALA A 1094 12.20 -31.69 -35.76
CA ALA A 1094 13.61 -31.77 -35.41
C ALA A 1094 14.00 -33.08 -34.68
N GLY A 1095 13.03 -33.94 -34.34
CA GLY A 1095 13.26 -35.23 -33.68
C GLY A 1095 13.36 -35.15 -32.16
N VAL A 1096 12.70 -34.17 -31.54
CA VAL A 1096 12.51 -34.08 -30.09
C VAL A 1096 11.10 -34.56 -29.72
N ASP A 1097 11.01 -35.55 -28.84
CA ASP A 1097 9.74 -36.11 -28.42
C ASP A 1097 9.07 -35.25 -27.33
N ALA A 1098 7.73 -35.25 -27.29
CA ALA A 1098 6.95 -34.42 -26.35
C ALA A 1098 7.27 -34.69 -24.88
N VAL A 1099 7.80 -35.88 -24.55
CA VAL A 1099 8.18 -36.24 -23.18
C VAL A 1099 9.45 -35.52 -22.70
N ASP A 1100 10.30 -35.10 -23.64
CA ASP A 1100 11.59 -34.44 -23.42
C ASP A 1100 11.49 -32.91 -23.51
N ILE A 1101 10.27 -32.40 -23.75
CA ILE A 1101 9.97 -30.97 -23.84
C ILE A 1101 9.31 -30.49 -22.54
N ALA A 1102 9.91 -29.47 -21.94
CA ALA A 1102 9.24 -28.62 -20.95
C ALA A 1102 9.08 -27.21 -21.50
N VAL A 1103 8.06 -26.49 -21.04
CA VAL A 1103 7.76 -25.11 -21.44
C VAL A 1103 7.64 -24.26 -20.17
N ILE A 1104 8.30 -23.11 -20.18
CA ILE A 1104 8.14 -22.05 -19.19
C ILE A 1104 7.64 -20.80 -19.93
N VAL A 1105 6.51 -20.27 -19.49
CA VAL A 1105 5.99 -18.97 -19.94
C VAL A 1105 6.02 -17.95 -18.82
N VAL A 1106 6.32 -16.69 -19.16
CA VAL A 1106 6.33 -15.61 -18.16
C VAL A 1106 4.91 -15.32 -17.66
N ALA A 1107 3.93 -15.25 -18.55
CA ALA A 1107 2.53 -15.08 -18.19
C ALA A 1107 1.59 -16.03 -18.94
N GLU A 1108 0.55 -16.48 -18.27
CA GLU A 1108 -0.55 -17.24 -18.86
C GLU A 1108 -1.88 -16.49 -18.72
N PHE A 1109 -2.72 -16.60 -19.75
CA PHE A 1109 -4.09 -16.08 -19.81
C PHE A 1109 -5.08 -17.24 -19.99
N PRO A 1110 -5.49 -17.93 -18.90
CA PRO A 1110 -6.26 -19.15 -18.98
C PRO A 1110 -7.62 -18.99 -19.66
N LEU A 1111 -8.18 -17.77 -19.63
CA LEU A 1111 -9.45 -17.42 -20.28
C LEU A 1111 -9.49 -17.85 -21.76
N HIS A 1112 -8.34 -17.86 -22.43
CA HIS A 1112 -8.20 -18.19 -23.85
C HIS A 1112 -7.93 -19.68 -24.13
N ARG A 1113 -7.92 -20.53 -23.09
CA ARG A 1113 -7.89 -22.01 -23.19
C ARG A 1113 -6.71 -22.59 -23.98
N GLY A 1114 -5.54 -21.93 -23.97
CA GLY A 1114 -4.36 -22.40 -24.70
C GLY A 1114 -3.90 -23.81 -24.34
N ARG A 1115 -3.96 -24.20 -23.06
CA ARG A 1115 -3.64 -25.58 -22.63
C ARG A 1115 -4.58 -26.62 -23.23
N GLU A 1116 -5.89 -26.32 -23.29
CA GLU A 1116 -6.89 -27.20 -23.90
C GLU A 1116 -6.65 -27.35 -25.40
N PHE A 1117 -6.32 -26.25 -26.08
CA PHE A 1117 -5.95 -26.26 -27.50
C PHE A 1117 -4.75 -27.17 -27.78
N LEU A 1118 -3.66 -27.03 -27.01
CA LEU A 1118 -2.46 -27.86 -27.15
C LEU A 1118 -2.74 -29.34 -26.89
N ARG A 1119 -3.58 -29.65 -25.90
CA ARG A 1119 -4.04 -31.02 -25.63
C ARG A 1119 -4.75 -31.62 -26.84
N ARG A 1120 -5.70 -30.88 -27.45
CA ARG A 1120 -6.44 -31.32 -28.65
C ARG A 1120 -5.54 -31.51 -29.87
N ARG A 1121 -4.42 -30.79 -29.94
CA ARG A 1121 -3.38 -30.93 -30.98
C ARG A 1121 -2.38 -32.07 -30.72
N GLY A 1122 -2.55 -32.85 -29.65
CA GLY A 1122 -1.70 -33.99 -29.33
C GLY A 1122 -0.47 -33.66 -28.46
N PHE A 1123 -0.38 -32.43 -27.94
CA PHE A 1123 0.71 -31.97 -27.07
C PHE A 1123 0.35 -32.00 -25.58
N GLY A 1124 -0.68 -32.75 -25.18
CA GLY A 1124 -1.12 -32.84 -23.78
C GLY A 1124 -0.04 -33.35 -22.82
N GLY A 1125 0.89 -34.17 -23.31
CA GLY A 1125 2.01 -34.71 -22.53
C GLY A 1125 3.19 -33.77 -22.30
N VAL A 1126 3.18 -32.56 -22.89
CA VAL A 1126 4.21 -31.54 -22.69
C VAL A 1126 4.01 -30.84 -21.35
N LYS A 1127 5.08 -30.70 -20.56
CA LYS A 1127 5.00 -30.03 -19.25
C LYS A 1127 5.03 -28.52 -19.44
N ILE A 1128 3.95 -27.82 -19.10
CA ILE A 1128 3.83 -26.37 -19.24
C ILE A 1128 3.73 -25.70 -17.87
N GLN A 1129 4.64 -24.79 -17.58
CA GLN A 1129 4.71 -24.02 -16.34
C GLN A 1129 4.60 -22.51 -16.65
N SER A 1130 3.86 -21.81 -15.80
CA SER A 1130 3.59 -20.38 -15.95
C SER A 1130 4.08 -19.67 -14.69
N VAL A 1131 4.88 -18.62 -14.86
CA VAL A 1131 5.36 -17.82 -13.73
C VAL A 1131 4.21 -16.97 -13.17
N LEU A 1132 3.54 -16.23 -14.04
CA LEU A 1132 2.35 -15.44 -13.70
C LEU A 1132 1.10 -16.01 -14.36
N VAL A 1133 -0.04 -15.93 -13.69
CA VAL A 1133 -1.36 -16.04 -14.33
C VAL A 1133 -2.05 -14.67 -14.23
N LEU A 1134 -2.55 -14.14 -15.34
CA LEU A 1134 -3.12 -12.79 -15.37
C LEU A 1134 -4.53 -12.83 -15.98
N ASP A 1135 -5.39 -11.94 -15.49
CA ASP A 1135 -6.70 -11.75 -16.11
C ASP A 1135 -6.55 -11.06 -17.47
N GLY A 1136 -7.29 -11.58 -18.44
CA GLY A 1136 -7.30 -11.18 -19.85
C GLY A 1136 -8.66 -10.66 -20.33
N LYS A 1137 -9.56 -10.29 -19.40
CA LYS A 1137 -10.83 -9.62 -19.71
C LYS A 1137 -10.64 -8.19 -20.18
#